data_AF-K9WQK7-F1
#
_entry.id   AF-K9WQK7-F1
#
_cell.length_a   1.000
_cell.length_b   1.000
_cell.length_c   1.000
_cell.angle_alpha   90.00
_cell.angle_beta   90.00
_cell.angle_gamma   90.00
#
_symmetry.space_group_name_H-M   'P 1'
#
loop_
_entity.id
_entity.type
_entity.pdbx_description
1 polymer ?
#
loop_
_entity_poly.entity_id
_entity_poly.type
_entity_poly.pdbx_seq_one_letter_code
_entity_poly.pdbx_strand_id
1 'polypeptide(L)'
;MATNTIAQFGFHNYKDALVNSQLTWLQWEDFTYTFENFFHPFVSELIQQVNRASVPGLLDPNYQQSLTTEFFDNFYTELTDFLTHINHFPKEIDLRDGGPYANYDWELLFHIPLTIAVHLSKNQRFAEAQRWFHFIFDPTCTDTSVPTPQRFWKFLAFRKADGAKQIDELLTLLSKPDAECSSTEQDLKRKVLSGYEAIKNKPFQPHAVARTRQIAYQYCVVMKYLDNLIAWGDSLFRQDTIESINEATQIYVLAANLLGERPQRIPSLGKVQPKTFAQLKAKGLDPMGNALVELEGKFPLNLGLPQTQSSDPGVAAPLFGIGRTLYFCIPRNDKLLSYWDTVGDRLFKIRNCLNIEGVFRQLALFDPPIDPGMLVKAAAAGIDIGSVINGLNQPPSPVRTPLIIQKALELCAEVRSLGSALLSAIEKGESEQLALLRQSHEIKIQQMTQDVRFLQWKQAQESTRSLLTSRATALERLHYYQRLLGLPADTNALDTLPLDFEHLSLTEENFDQNYAALVGQYDKTLALQTLPNLTIAGGSSPSNQSGASGQGALYLNSKEDAELNTLLPTARDTGLAASVVEAVGAALAFIPDAKGNLHFWGLGGTIDVKVGTAITKSVEIAARILRMISVYNQEQANIAAKTALHERRADDWLLQYNLAAHELMQIGRQILTSLIAEQIAHHEYLTIQQQIEQSQETERFLNEKFTNQELYAWMQGELSRLYYEYYRFAFDTARKAEQTMKRELMRPEVDATDYIKFNYWDGGRKGLLSGEALYLDVKRMEMAYHENNKRELELTKHISLLQVSPRALLQLRTTGSCTVSLPEELFDMDGPGHYLRRIKTVAVTIPCVTGSYTSVNCTLTLLKSSIRKNALLKDGNYPREDSEDDRFIDSFGNLQSIVTSTGQSDSGLFETNLRDDRYLPFEGLGAISEWKLELPANPSKGDPLQFDYDTITDVILHMRYTARDGGRLLKNAAIANVKEQIDAAQTVGSVRLFSLRHEFPTEWAKFKSAKIEGETKTAELTLNLRAEHYPFWSQGHLEAVKRLDFFAETVKNTVDISTNADGTGSKDSLLKDAGLGNLRTGKLTNIPLPAPISQFTLYFNDNSMEELWLAVRWGKAD
;
A
#
# COMPACT_ATOMS: atom_id res chain seq x y z
N MET A 1 -57.75 -48.83 103.08
CA MET A 1 -59.01 -48.94 103.85
C MET A 1 -59.20 -47.67 104.69
N ALA A 2 -59.42 -46.51 104.06
CA ALA A 2 -58.59 -45.30 104.25
C ALA A 2 -57.74 -45.24 103.00
N THR A 3 -57.92 -44.23 102.15
CA THR A 3 -57.08 -44.13 100.96
C THR A 3 -57.16 -42.71 100.43
N ASN A 4 -56.24 -41.91 100.96
CA ASN A 4 -55.39 -40.96 100.25
C ASN A 4 -55.96 -40.41 98.95
N THR A 5 -56.19 -39.11 98.93
CA THR A 5 -56.03 -38.36 97.69
C THR A 5 -55.26 -37.10 98.02
N ILE A 6 -53.97 -37.16 97.68
CA ILE A 6 -52.98 -36.11 97.83
C ILE A 6 -53.42 -34.96 96.92
N ALA A 7 -53.59 -33.78 97.48
CA ALA A 7 -53.88 -32.57 96.72
C ALA A 7 -52.65 -32.20 95.88
N GLN A 8 -52.81 -32.18 94.56
CA GLN A 8 -51.85 -31.58 93.63
C GLN A 8 -52.31 -30.17 93.28
N PHE A 9 -51.36 -29.24 93.37
CA PHE A 9 -51.51 -27.87 92.91
C PHE A 9 -50.72 -27.71 91.61
N GLY A 10 -51.44 -27.44 90.52
CA GLY A 10 -50.91 -26.98 89.25
C GLY A 10 -51.26 -25.50 89.05
N PHE A 11 -50.44 -24.82 88.24
CA PHE A 11 -50.18 -23.37 88.15
C PHE A 11 -51.39 -22.40 88.15
N HIS A 12 -52.63 -22.87 87.96
CA HIS A 12 -53.83 -22.02 87.94
C HIS A 12 -54.88 -22.27 89.04
N ASN A 13 -54.63 -23.18 89.99
CA ASN A 13 -55.29 -23.19 91.31
C ASN A 13 -56.83 -22.94 91.38
N TYR A 14 -57.62 -23.44 90.42
CA TYR A 14 -59.08 -23.37 90.49
C TYR A 14 -59.72 -24.77 90.38
N LYS A 15 -60.65 -25.04 91.30
CA LYS A 15 -61.45 -26.28 91.37
C LYS A 15 -62.80 -26.01 90.70
N ASP A 16 -63.03 -26.56 89.52
CA ASP A 16 -64.39 -26.64 88.98
C ASP A 16 -64.84 -28.10 88.82
N ALA A 17 -65.53 -28.49 89.90
CA ALA A 17 -66.75 -29.30 89.97
C ALA A 17 -66.80 -30.70 89.34
N LEU A 18 -67.01 -31.69 90.23
CA LEU A 18 -67.77 -32.90 89.92
C LEU A 18 -69.12 -32.83 90.64
N VAL A 19 -70.16 -32.87 89.82
CA VAL A 19 -71.56 -32.59 90.07
C VAL A 19 -72.31 -33.86 90.45
N ASN A 20 -73.30 -33.74 91.33
CA ASN A 20 -74.45 -34.65 91.35
C ASN A 20 -75.79 -33.88 91.50
N SER A 21 -76.12 -33.10 90.47
CA SER A 21 -77.41 -33.09 89.73
C SER A 21 -77.35 -32.07 88.55
N GLN A 22 -76.77 -32.55 87.43
CA GLN A 22 -76.99 -32.28 85.98
C GLN A 22 -77.24 -30.84 85.47
N LEU A 23 -76.54 -30.27 84.48
CA LEU A 23 -75.75 -30.78 83.34
C LEU A 23 -74.72 -29.68 82.96
N THR A 24 -73.43 -29.96 82.98
CA THR A 24 -72.36 -29.02 82.57
C THR A 24 -71.83 -29.40 81.19
N TRP A 25 -71.90 -28.46 80.25
CA TRP A 25 -71.19 -28.54 78.96
C TRP A 25 -69.73 -28.12 79.21
N LEU A 26 -68.78 -29.04 79.02
CA LEU A 26 -67.36 -28.72 79.01
C LEU A 26 -66.98 -28.30 77.59
N GLN A 27 -66.72 -27.00 77.42
CA GLN A 27 -66.13 -26.44 76.21
C GLN A 27 -64.62 -26.66 76.29
N TRP A 28 -64.08 -27.46 75.37
CA TRP A 28 -62.66 -27.74 75.26
C TRP A 28 -62.04 -26.60 74.44
N GLU A 29 -61.21 -25.77 75.07
CA GLU A 29 -60.43 -24.72 74.40
C GLU A 29 -59.00 -25.20 74.22
N ASP A 30 -58.52 -25.21 72.97
CA ASP A 30 -57.14 -25.54 72.65
C ASP A 30 -56.25 -24.32 72.93
N PHE A 31 -55.22 -24.50 73.77
CA PHE A 31 -54.24 -23.48 74.10
C PHE A 31 -52.93 -23.77 73.37
N THR A 32 -52.40 -22.77 72.64
CA THR A 32 -51.06 -22.86 72.05
C THR A 32 -50.08 -21.97 72.81
N TYR A 33 -49.14 -22.54 73.55
CA TYR A 33 -48.06 -21.80 74.19
C TYR A 33 -46.89 -21.65 73.20
N THR A 34 -46.50 -20.42 72.90
CA THR A 34 -45.34 -20.14 72.03
C THR A 34 -44.18 -19.60 72.87
N PHE A 35 -43.06 -20.31 72.87
CA PHE A 35 -41.84 -19.92 73.58
C PHE A 35 -40.84 -19.28 72.61
N GLU A 36 -40.48 -18.03 72.86
CA GLU A 36 -39.54 -17.25 72.04
C GLU A 36 -38.23 -16.99 72.78
N ASN A 37 -37.12 -16.97 72.03
CA ASN A 37 -35.79 -16.70 72.57
C ASN A 37 -35.55 -15.18 72.68
N PHE A 38 -35.51 -14.66 73.91
CA PHE A 38 -35.23 -13.23 74.19
C PHE A 38 -33.74 -12.88 74.37
N PHE A 39 -32.84 -13.70 73.84
CA PHE A 39 -31.40 -13.40 73.73
C PHE A 39 -30.87 -13.90 72.38
N HIS A 40 -29.81 -13.26 71.85
CA HIS A 40 -29.14 -13.78 70.65
C HIS A 40 -28.22 -14.96 71.05
N PRO A 41 -28.45 -16.18 70.55
CA PRO A 41 -27.82 -17.38 71.10
C PRO A 41 -26.32 -17.52 70.76
N PHE A 42 -25.83 -16.87 69.71
CA PHE A 42 -24.50 -17.11 69.16
C PHE A 42 -23.55 -15.90 69.18
N VAL A 43 -23.76 -14.91 70.06
CA VAL A 43 -22.92 -13.69 70.07
C VAL A 43 -21.43 -14.02 70.25
N SER A 44 -21.11 -14.95 71.16
CA SER A 44 -19.74 -15.37 71.44
C SER A 44 -19.10 -16.03 70.22
N GLU A 45 -19.84 -16.90 69.55
CA GLU A 45 -19.43 -17.63 68.35
C GLU A 45 -19.21 -16.66 67.18
N LEU A 46 -20.10 -15.71 66.96
CA LEU A 46 -19.95 -14.67 65.93
C LEU A 46 -18.71 -13.80 66.19
N ILE A 47 -18.50 -13.34 67.43
CA ILE A 47 -17.29 -12.57 67.81
C ILE A 47 -16.03 -13.40 67.61
N GLN A 48 -16.06 -14.66 68.04
CA GLN A 48 -14.94 -15.59 67.88
C GLN A 48 -14.62 -15.81 66.39
N GLN A 49 -15.64 -15.92 65.53
CA GLN A 49 -15.47 -16.10 64.09
C GLN A 49 -14.88 -14.85 63.43
N VAL A 50 -15.33 -13.65 63.81
CA VAL A 50 -14.73 -12.39 63.32
C VAL A 50 -13.26 -12.30 63.71
N ASN A 51 -12.94 -12.63 64.96
CA ASN A 51 -11.57 -12.55 65.47
C ASN A 51 -10.63 -13.63 64.89
N ARG A 52 -11.15 -14.82 64.57
CA ARG A 52 -10.35 -15.94 64.03
C ARG A 52 -10.23 -15.92 62.51
N ALA A 53 -11.33 -15.67 61.79
CA ALA A 53 -11.39 -15.80 60.35
C ALA A 53 -11.36 -14.45 59.63
N SER A 54 -12.24 -13.50 60.01
CA SER A 54 -12.47 -12.14 59.49
C SER A 54 -13.97 -11.90 59.17
N VAL A 55 -14.31 -10.68 58.72
CA VAL A 55 -15.67 -10.31 58.28
C VAL A 55 -16.22 -11.26 57.18
N PRO A 56 -15.47 -11.62 56.12
CA PRO A 56 -15.89 -12.68 55.19
C PRO A 56 -16.30 -14.00 55.86
N GLY A 57 -15.59 -14.42 56.91
CA GLY A 57 -15.88 -15.65 57.64
C GLY A 57 -17.12 -15.57 58.52
N LEU A 58 -17.46 -14.38 59.02
CA LEU A 58 -18.73 -14.10 59.70
C LEU A 58 -19.91 -14.14 58.71
N LEU A 59 -19.71 -13.57 57.52
CA LEU A 59 -20.74 -13.48 56.48
C LEU A 59 -20.86 -14.75 55.62
N ASP A 60 -20.10 -15.81 55.93
CA ASP A 60 -20.19 -17.09 55.22
C ASP A 60 -21.51 -17.81 55.55
N PRO A 61 -22.38 -18.09 54.56
CA PRO A 61 -23.65 -18.73 54.81
C PRO A 61 -23.54 -20.16 55.32
N ASN A 62 -22.46 -20.89 55.01
CA ASN A 62 -22.29 -22.26 55.51
C ASN A 62 -22.03 -22.27 57.02
N TYR A 63 -21.22 -21.32 57.50
CA TYR A 63 -21.00 -21.10 58.93
C TYR A 63 -22.30 -20.67 59.63
N GLN A 64 -23.00 -19.69 59.08
CA GLN A 64 -24.28 -19.22 59.64
C GLN A 64 -25.33 -20.34 59.73
N GLN A 65 -25.40 -21.23 58.74
CA GLN A 65 -26.30 -22.40 58.75
C GLN A 65 -25.89 -23.46 59.79
N SER A 66 -24.60 -23.56 60.12
CA SER A 66 -24.13 -24.51 61.15
C SER A 66 -24.50 -24.10 62.58
N LEU A 67 -24.88 -22.83 62.79
CA LEU A 67 -25.28 -22.28 64.07
C LEU A 67 -26.76 -22.59 64.37
N THR A 68 -27.06 -23.88 64.56
CA THR A 68 -28.39 -24.35 64.96
C THR A 68 -28.26 -25.36 66.10
N THR A 69 -28.99 -25.18 67.19
CA THR A 69 -28.98 -26.13 68.32
C THR A 69 -30.37 -26.23 68.94
N GLU A 70 -30.93 -27.44 68.93
CA GLU A 70 -32.14 -27.76 69.70
C GLU A 70 -31.80 -27.74 71.19
N PHE A 71 -32.54 -26.93 71.95
CA PHE A 71 -32.30 -26.77 73.37
C PHE A 71 -33.56 -26.92 74.21
N PHE A 72 -34.74 -26.68 73.64
CA PHE A 72 -35.98 -26.51 74.39
C PHE A 72 -36.35 -27.75 75.20
N ASP A 73 -36.21 -28.94 74.62
CA ASP A 73 -36.47 -30.24 75.28
C ASP A 73 -35.62 -30.47 76.54
N ASN A 74 -34.47 -29.80 76.67
CA ASN A 74 -33.63 -29.88 77.87
C ASN A 74 -34.15 -29.03 79.03
N PHE A 75 -34.98 -28.01 78.75
CA PHE A 75 -35.52 -27.07 79.74
C PHE A 75 -36.99 -27.28 80.02
N TYR A 76 -37.74 -27.84 79.07
CA TYR A 76 -39.17 -28.05 79.17
C TYR A 76 -39.54 -29.44 78.66
N THR A 77 -40.08 -30.28 79.54
CA THR A 77 -40.68 -31.57 79.16
C THR A 77 -42.14 -31.37 78.76
N GLU A 78 -42.46 -31.71 77.52
CA GLU A 78 -43.84 -31.64 77.00
C GLU A 78 -44.75 -32.62 77.74
N LEU A 79 -45.82 -32.09 78.34
CA LEU A 79 -46.94 -32.88 78.83
C LEU A 79 -47.84 -33.17 77.62
N THR A 80 -47.94 -34.44 77.21
CA THR A 80 -48.79 -34.83 76.08
C THR A 80 -50.26 -34.75 76.49
N ASP A 81 -50.89 -33.60 76.27
CA ASP A 81 -52.33 -33.38 76.39
C ASP A 81 -52.90 -32.92 75.04
N PHE A 82 -54.15 -33.30 74.73
CA PHE A 82 -54.78 -33.01 73.44
C PHE A 82 -55.28 -31.56 73.32
N LEU A 83 -55.31 -30.82 74.43
CA LEU A 83 -55.74 -29.40 74.50
C LEU A 83 -54.58 -28.41 74.41
N THR A 84 -53.34 -28.84 74.68
CA THR A 84 -52.21 -27.91 74.78
C THR A 84 -51.18 -28.19 73.70
N HIS A 85 -51.00 -27.23 72.80
CA HIS A 85 -49.95 -27.24 71.79
C HIS A 85 -48.80 -26.36 72.25
N ILE A 86 -47.57 -26.81 72.06
CA ILE A 86 -46.38 -26.02 72.37
C ILE A 86 -45.63 -25.75 71.07
N ASN A 87 -45.37 -24.48 70.81
CA ASN A 87 -44.48 -24.04 69.75
C ASN A 87 -43.19 -23.52 70.39
N HIS A 88 -42.06 -24.12 70.04
CA HIS A 88 -40.75 -23.66 70.48
C HIS A 88 -39.82 -23.49 69.28
N PHE A 89 -38.76 -22.70 69.45
CA PHE A 89 -37.78 -22.44 68.40
C PHE A 89 -36.37 -22.84 68.85
N PRO A 90 -35.58 -23.51 68.00
CA PRO A 90 -34.19 -23.80 68.31
C PRO A 90 -33.39 -22.51 68.51
N LYS A 91 -32.19 -22.65 69.07
CA LYS A 91 -31.18 -21.60 68.96
C LYS A 91 -30.74 -21.56 67.49
N GLU A 92 -31.17 -20.54 66.76
CA GLU A 92 -30.76 -20.25 65.39
C GLU A 92 -30.54 -18.74 65.20
N ILE A 93 -29.95 -18.33 64.07
CA ILE A 93 -29.97 -16.93 63.64
C ILE A 93 -31.40 -16.60 63.20
N ASP A 94 -32.12 -15.81 64.00
CA ASP A 94 -33.53 -15.53 63.78
C ASP A 94 -33.71 -14.45 62.70
N LEU A 95 -34.26 -14.82 61.55
CA LEU A 95 -34.54 -13.90 60.45
C LEU A 95 -36.05 -13.76 60.17
N ARG A 96 -36.89 -14.25 61.09
CA ARG A 96 -38.36 -14.22 60.95
C ARG A 96 -38.89 -12.80 61.15
N ASP A 97 -40.01 -12.49 60.48
CA ASP A 97 -40.70 -11.22 60.67
C ASP A 97 -41.33 -11.18 62.08
N GLY A 98 -41.00 -10.15 62.87
CA GLY A 98 -41.44 -10.01 64.26
C GLY A 98 -40.59 -10.76 65.31
N GLY A 99 -39.49 -11.43 64.92
CA GLY A 99 -38.57 -12.07 65.85
C GLY A 99 -37.87 -11.06 66.79
N PRO A 100 -37.60 -11.40 68.08
CA PRO A 100 -37.04 -10.45 69.05
C PRO A 100 -35.71 -9.81 68.64
N TYR A 101 -34.83 -10.57 67.97
CA TYR A 101 -33.50 -10.10 67.52
C TYR A 101 -33.35 -9.98 66.00
N ALA A 102 -34.38 -10.35 65.23
CA ALA A 102 -34.30 -10.39 63.78
C ALA A 102 -33.91 -9.05 63.15
N ASN A 103 -34.34 -7.92 63.72
CA ASN A 103 -33.94 -6.60 63.21
C ASN A 103 -32.42 -6.40 63.20
N TYR A 104 -31.73 -6.86 64.25
CA TYR A 104 -30.28 -6.73 64.37
C TYR A 104 -29.54 -7.67 63.41
N ASP A 105 -30.05 -8.89 63.24
CA ASP A 105 -29.48 -9.86 62.31
C ASP A 105 -29.66 -9.41 60.85
N TRP A 106 -30.82 -8.85 60.50
CA TRP A 106 -31.05 -8.21 59.20
C TRP A 106 -30.17 -6.97 58.99
N GLU A 107 -29.94 -6.17 60.03
CA GLU A 107 -29.04 -5.01 59.95
C GLU A 107 -27.59 -5.44 59.71
N LEU A 108 -27.08 -6.35 60.55
CA LEU A 108 -25.70 -6.83 60.53
C LEU A 108 -25.35 -7.58 59.25
N LEU A 109 -26.22 -8.49 58.82
CA LEU A 109 -25.91 -9.45 57.76
C LEU A 109 -26.34 -8.96 56.36
N PHE A 110 -27.24 -7.98 56.27
CA PHE A 110 -27.77 -7.49 54.99
C PHE A 110 -27.66 -5.97 54.80
N HIS A 111 -28.22 -5.15 55.70
CA HIS A 111 -28.27 -3.69 55.49
C HIS A 111 -26.90 -3.01 55.54
N ILE A 112 -26.03 -3.42 56.48
CA ILE A 112 -24.68 -2.87 56.59
C ILE A 112 -23.85 -3.19 55.34
N PRO A 113 -23.70 -4.46 54.89
CA PRO A 113 -22.96 -4.77 53.67
C PRO A 113 -23.51 -4.05 52.43
N LEU A 114 -24.84 -3.95 52.28
CA LEU A 114 -25.46 -3.25 51.16
C LEU A 114 -25.13 -1.75 51.18
N THR A 115 -25.22 -1.10 52.33
CA THR A 115 -24.96 0.34 52.48
C THR A 115 -23.50 0.66 52.19
N ILE A 116 -22.57 -0.18 52.67
CA ILE A 116 -21.13 -0.04 52.40
C ILE A 116 -20.88 -0.16 50.88
N ALA A 117 -21.44 -1.17 50.23
CA ALA A 117 -21.31 -1.36 48.79
C ALA A 117 -21.81 -0.14 47.99
N VAL A 118 -22.99 0.37 48.34
CA VAL A 118 -23.57 1.56 47.68
C VAL A 118 -22.73 2.82 47.91
N HIS A 119 -22.21 3.02 49.12
CA HIS A 119 -21.36 4.17 49.42
C HIS A 119 -20.01 4.10 48.69
N LEU A 120 -19.40 2.92 48.61
CA LEU A 120 -18.17 2.70 47.83
C LEU A 120 -18.41 2.97 46.33
N SER A 121 -19.55 2.52 45.79
CA SER A 121 -19.93 2.75 44.40
C SER A 121 -20.12 4.25 44.10
N LYS A 122 -20.79 4.99 44.99
CA LYS A 122 -20.93 6.47 44.86
C LYS A 122 -19.59 7.20 44.88
N ASN A 123 -18.62 6.69 45.64
CA ASN A 123 -17.25 7.19 45.69
C ASN A 123 -16.33 6.59 44.61
N GLN A 124 -16.90 5.95 43.57
CA GLN A 124 -16.19 5.39 42.42
C GLN A 124 -15.18 4.27 42.76
N ARG A 125 -15.29 3.64 43.93
CA ARG A 125 -14.49 2.46 44.34
C ARG A 125 -15.20 1.17 43.93
N PHE A 126 -15.36 0.99 42.62
CA PHE A 126 -16.26 -0.01 42.04
C PHE A 126 -15.87 -1.47 42.33
N ALA A 127 -14.59 -1.80 42.28
CA ALA A 127 -14.10 -3.15 42.57
C ALA A 127 -14.31 -3.54 44.03
N GLU A 128 -14.11 -2.59 44.96
CA GLU A 128 -14.39 -2.83 46.38
C GLU A 128 -15.89 -2.92 46.67
N ALA A 129 -16.69 -2.06 46.04
CA ALA A 129 -18.14 -2.14 46.11
C ALA A 129 -18.64 -3.51 45.64
N GLN A 130 -18.08 -4.05 44.55
CA GLN A 130 -18.41 -5.38 44.03
C GLN A 130 -18.14 -6.49 45.07
N ARG A 131 -16.98 -6.46 45.76
CA ARG A 131 -16.67 -7.42 46.83
C ARG A 131 -17.69 -7.37 47.97
N TRP A 132 -18.15 -6.18 48.34
CA TRP A 132 -19.18 -6.03 49.36
C TRP A 132 -20.56 -6.51 48.89
N PHE A 133 -20.92 -6.31 47.62
CA PHE A 133 -22.11 -6.91 47.05
C PHE A 133 -22.05 -8.44 47.05
N HIS A 134 -20.88 -9.03 46.81
CA HIS A 134 -20.67 -10.49 46.81
C HIS A 134 -20.93 -11.16 48.17
N PHE A 135 -20.91 -10.42 49.29
CA PHE A 135 -21.37 -10.94 50.59
C PHE A 135 -22.89 -11.14 50.67
N ILE A 136 -23.66 -10.58 49.73
CA ILE A 136 -25.11 -10.74 49.66
C ILE A 136 -25.50 -11.55 48.42
N PHE A 137 -25.01 -11.12 47.25
CA PHE A 137 -25.32 -11.68 45.95
C PHE A 137 -24.03 -11.88 45.15
N ASP A 138 -23.68 -13.14 44.91
CA ASP A 138 -22.51 -13.54 44.13
C ASP A 138 -22.97 -14.39 42.92
N PRO A 139 -23.06 -13.79 41.72
CA PRO A 139 -23.45 -14.51 40.51
C PRO A 139 -22.35 -15.47 40.01
N THR A 140 -21.14 -15.42 40.59
CA THR A 140 -20.00 -16.26 40.19
C THR A 140 -19.83 -17.52 41.07
N CYS A 141 -20.67 -17.69 42.08
CA CYS A 141 -20.61 -18.82 43.00
C CYS A 141 -20.77 -20.17 42.27
N THR A 142 -19.74 -21.03 42.35
CA THR A 142 -19.70 -22.36 41.72
C THR A 142 -20.05 -23.51 42.65
N ASP A 143 -20.54 -23.22 43.86
CA ASP A 143 -20.91 -24.25 44.84
C ASP A 143 -22.11 -25.07 44.34
N THR A 144 -21.88 -26.36 44.06
CA THR A 144 -22.91 -27.29 43.58
C THR A 144 -23.67 -27.98 44.70
N SER A 145 -23.30 -27.77 45.97
CA SER A 145 -24.01 -28.35 47.13
C SER A 145 -25.42 -27.76 47.31
N VAL A 146 -25.66 -26.56 46.78
CA VAL A 146 -26.94 -25.87 46.83
C VAL A 146 -27.48 -25.68 45.40
N PRO A 147 -28.77 -25.98 45.13
CA PRO A 147 -29.34 -25.82 43.80
C PRO A 147 -29.40 -24.36 43.35
N THR A 148 -29.36 -24.12 42.03
CA THR A 148 -29.68 -22.82 41.44
C THR A 148 -31.19 -22.55 41.56
N PRO A 149 -31.63 -21.34 41.94
CA PRO A 149 -30.88 -20.09 42.05
C PRO A 149 -30.31 -19.77 43.45
N GLN A 150 -30.56 -20.62 44.47
CA GLN A 150 -30.24 -20.33 45.88
C GLN A 150 -28.74 -20.16 46.13
N ARG A 151 -27.88 -20.87 45.40
CA ARG A 151 -26.42 -20.78 45.55
C ARG A 151 -25.81 -19.38 45.32
N PHE A 152 -26.48 -18.53 44.55
CA PHE A 152 -26.01 -17.16 44.25
C PHE A 152 -26.28 -16.18 45.39
N TRP A 153 -27.16 -16.53 46.31
CA TRP A 153 -27.48 -15.72 47.48
C TRP A 153 -26.68 -16.19 48.69
N LYS A 154 -25.86 -15.28 49.23
CA LYS A 154 -25.04 -15.52 50.42
C LYS A 154 -25.77 -15.11 51.71
N PHE A 155 -26.78 -14.25 51.63
CA PHE A 155 -27.60 -13.93 52.79
C PHE A 155 -28.60 -15.05 53.11
N LEU A 156 -28.61 -15.54 54.36
CA LEU A 156 -29.35 -16.73 54.77
C LEU A 156 -30.86 -16.67 54.45
N ALA A 157 -31.52 -15.52 54.63
CA ALA A 157 -32.95 -15.40 54.33
C ALA A 157 -33.26 -15.64 52.84
N PHE A 158 -32.36 -15.24 51.94
CA PHE A 158 -32.52 -15.40 50.50
C PHE A 158 -32.07 -16.79 49.99
N ARG A 159 -31.30 -17.53 50.79
CA ARG A 159 -30.80 -18.88 50.49
C ARG A 159 -31.81 -19.99 50.81
N LYS A 160 -32.81 -19.73 51.68
CA LYS A 160 -33.87 -20.69 52.05
C LYS A 160 -34.88 -20.89 50.90
N ALA A 161 -35.25 -22.14 50.61
CA ALA A 161 -36.10 -22.52 49.46
C ALA A 161 -37.53 -21.97 49.48
N ASP A 162 -38.04 -21.60 50.66
CA ASP A 162 -39.44 -21.21 50.87
C ASP A 162 -39.68 -19.68 50.89
N GLY A 163 -38.63 -18.87 50.68
CA GLY A 163 -38.64 -17.44 51.03
C GLY A 163 -39.08 -16.45 49.95
N ALA A 164 -38.97 -16.77 48.66
CA ALA A 164 -39.18 -15.79 47.58
C ALA A 164 -40.25 -16.25 46.58
N LYS A 165 -41.52 -16.03 46.92
CA LYS A 165 -42.63 -16.22 45.98
C LYS A 165 -42.79 -15.00 45.09
N GLN A 166 -42.95 -15.22 43.78
CA GLN A 166 -43.26 -14.13 42.85
C GLN A 166 -44.65 -13.55 43.15
N ILE A 167 -44.90 -12.32 42.72
CA ILE A 167 -46.19 -11.67 42.96
C ILE A 167 -47.35 -12.45 42.34
N ASP A 168 -47.12 -13.13 41.22
CA ASP A 168 -48.11 -13.96 40.52
C ASP A 168 -48.51 -15.20 41.35
N GLU A 169 -47.53 -15.85 41.99
CA GLU A 169 -47.76 -16.99 42.89
C GLU A 169 -48.51 -16.57 44.15
N LEU A 170 -48.17 -15.39 44.71
CA LEU A 170 -48.87 -14.83 45.87
C LEU A 170 -50.32 -14.48 45.54
N LEU A 171 -50.58 -13.90 44.37
CA LEU A 171 -51.93 -13.58 43.92
C LEU A 171 -52.72 -14.87 43.62
N THR A 172 -52.06 -15.90 43.08
CA THR A 172 -52.66 -17.22 42.89
C THR A 172 -53.06 -17.84 44.22
N LEU A 173 -52.18 -17.81 45.23
CA LEU A 173 -52.48 -18.29 46.58
C LEU A 173 -53.66 -17.53 47.21
N LEU A 174 -53.69 -16.21 47.08
CA LEU A 174 -54.79 -15.40 47.61
C LEU A 174 -56.13 -15.72 46.95
N SER A 175 -56.11 -16.14 45.68
CA SER A 175 -57.30 -16.52 44.92
C SER A 175 -57.85 -17.92 45.24
N LYS A 176 -57.05 -18.81 45.87
CA LYS A 176 -57.49 -20.15 46.28
C LYS A 176 -58.46 -20.06 47.47
N PRO A 177 -59.60 -20.80 47.46
CA PRO A 177 -60.49 -20.91 48.62
C PRO A 177 -59.77 -21.50 49.84
N ASP A 178 -60.11 -21.07 51.05
CA ASP A 178 -59.43 -21.53 52.27
C ASP A 178 -59.58 -23.05 52.49
N ALA A 179 -60.66 -23.66 52.01
CA ALA A 179 -60.92 -25.09 52.09
C ALA A 179 -59.97 -25.96 51.21
N GLU A 180 -59.36 -25.37 50.18
CA GLU A 180 -58.44 -26.04 49.25
C GLU A 180 -56.96 -25.77 49.58
N CYS A 181 -56.69 -24.89 50.55
CA CYS A 181 -55.34 -24.53 50.96
C CYS A 181 -54.81 -25.53 51.99
N SER A 182 -53.54 -25.94 51.86
CA SER A 182 -52.84 -26.64 52.95
C SER A 182 -52.71 -25.73 54.18
N SER A 183 -52.47 -26.31 55.37
CA SER A 183 -52.22 -25.52 56.59
C SER A 183 -51.08 -24.50 56.41
N THR A 184 -50.02 -24.89 55.69
CA THR A 184 -48.89 -24.01 55.35
C THR A 184 -49.27 -22.89 54.37
N GLU A 185 -50.12 -23.18 53.38
CA GLU A 185 -50.65 -22.18 52.44
C GLU A 185 -51.57 -21.17 53.15
N GLN A 186 -52.39 -21.63 54.09
CA GLN A 186 -53.25 -20.75 54.91
C GLN A 186 -52.42 -19.80 55.79
N ASP A 187 -51.34 -20.28 56.39
CA ASP A 187 -50.44 -19.43 57.18
C ASP A 187 -49.68 -18.41 56.31
N LEU A 188 -49.22 -18.80 55.12
CA LEU A 188 -48.60 -17.88 54.17
C LEU A 188 -49.62 -16.81 53.72
N LYS A 189 -50.86 -17.23 53.43
CA LYS A 189 -51.96 -16.33 53.06
C LYS A 189 -52.24 -15.31 54.17
N ARG A 190 -52.25 -15.72 55.44
CA ARG A 190 -52.39 -14.82 56.60
C ARG A 190 -51.24 -13.82 56.71
N LYS A 191 -49.99 -14.27 56.53
CA LYS A 191 -48.79 -13.41 56.55
C LYS A 191 -48.78 -12.38 55.42
N VAL A 192 -49.24 -12.75 54.22
CA VAL A 192 -49.34 -11.83 53.08
C VAL A 192 -50.39 -10.76 53.33
N LEU A 193 -51.54 -11.12 53.91
CA LEU A 193 -52.61 -10.19 54.25
C LEU A 193 -52.20 -9.22 55.38
N SER A 194 -51.57 -9.70 56.45
CA SER A 194 -51.05 -8.82 57.50
C SER A 194 -49.97 -7.87 56.97
N GLY A 195 -49.10 -8.37 56.08
CA GLY A 195 -48.14 -7.53 55.39
C GLY A 195 -48.80 -6.47 54.50
N TYR A 196 -49.88 -6.82 53.80
CA TYR A 196 -50.65 -5.86 53.01
C TYR A 196 -51.31 -4.77 53.86
N GLU A 197 -51.86 -5.13 55.02
CA GLU A 197 -52.38 -4.15 55.99
C GLU A 197 -51.28 -3.21 56.50
N ALA A 198 -50.09 -3.74 56.78
CA ALA A 198 -48.94 -2.92 57.17
C ALA A 198 -48.56 -1.90 56.09
N ILE A 199 -48.59 -2.29 54.81
CA ILE A 199 -48.36 -1.41 53.66
C ILE A 199 -49.45 -0.34 53.57
N LYS A 200 -50.72 -0.73 53.72
CA LYS A 200 -51.87 0.20 53.70
C LYS A 200 -51.76 1.26 54.79
N ASN A 201 -51.32 0.86 55.99
CA ASN A 201 -51.14 1.77 57.11
C ASN A 201 -49.89 2.67 56.96
N LYS A 202 -48.88 2.23 56.18
CA LYS A 202 -47.60 2.94 55.98
C LYS A 202 -47.17 2.96 54.50
N PRO A 203 -47.92 3.65 53.60
CA PRO A 203 -47.75 3.52 52.15
C PRO A 203 -46.43 4.07 51.62
N PHE A 204 -45.79 5.00 52.33
CA PHE A 204 -44.52 5.64 51.93
C PHE A 204 -43.28 4.98 52.56
N GLN A 205 -43.39 3.81 53.18
CA GLN A 205 -42.26 3.09 53.78
C GLN A 205 -41.91 1.82 52.98
N PRO A 206 -40.97 1.89 52.01
CA PRO A 206 -40.65 0.75 51.13
C PRO A 206 -40.08 -0.45 51.89
N HIS A 207 -39.41 -0.24 53.02
CA HIS A 207 -38.89 -1.31 53.87
C HIS A 207 -40.00 -2.18 54.49
N ALA A 208 -41.19 -1.62 54.74
CA ALA A 208 -42.34 -2.39 55.23
C ALA A 208 -42.82 -3.40 54.18
N VAL A 209 -42.81 -3.00 52.90
CA VAL A 209 -43.09 -3.90 51.76
C VAL A 209 -41.99 -4.96 51.63
N ALA A 210 -40.72 -4.56 51.76
CA ALA A 210 -39.60 -5.45 51.51
C ALA A 210 -39.35 -6.49 52.63
N ARG A 211 -39.75 -6.20 53.88
CA ARG A 211 -39.72 -7.18 54.99
C ARG A 211 -40.75 -8.30 54.82
N THR A 212 -41.94 -7.94 54.35
CA THR A 212 -43.02 -8.91 54.08
C THR A 212 -42.79 -9.65 52.76
N ARG A 213 -42.14 -9.02 51.79
CA ARG A 213 -41.78 -9.58 50.48
C ARG A 213 -40.28 -9.44 50.23
N GLN A 214 -39.53 -10.44 50.68
CA GLN A 214 -38.07 -10.49 50.61
C GLN A 214 -37.52 -10.32 49.17
N ILE A 215 -38.30 -10.71 48.15
CA ILE A 215 -37.94 -10.53 46.73
C ILE A 215 -37.68 -9.06 46.36
N ALA A 216 -38.31 -8.08 47.03
CA ALA A 216 -38.06 -6.67 46.79
C ALA A 216 -36.63 -6.25 47.19
N TYR A 217 -36.09 -6.84 48.27
CA TYR A 217 -34.69 -6.64 48.64
C TYR A 217 -33.73 -7.33 47.66
N GLN A 218 -34.09 -8.52 47.17
CA GLN A 218 -33.31 -9.19 46.12
C GLN A 218 -33.22 -8.33 44.85
N TYR A 219 -34.35 -7.79 44.36
CA TYR A 219 -34.35 -6.83 43.24
C TYR A 219 -33.49 -5.61 43.52
N CYS A 220 -33.59 -5.02 44.72
CA CYS A 220 -32.78 -3.86 45.10
C CYS A 220 -31.28 -4.15 45.00
N VAL A 221 -30.82 -5.30 45.51
CA VAL A 221 -29.42 -5.70 45.47
C VAL A 221 -28.95 -5.90 44.04
N VAL A 222 -29.71 -6.61 43.21
CA VAL A 222 -29.36 -6.84 41.79
C VAL A 222 -29.31 -5.51 41.02
N MET A 223 -30.30 -4.63 41.21
CA MET A 223 -30.32 -3.32 40.57
C MET A 223 -29.14 -2.45 41.02
N LYS A 224 -28.75 -2.50 42.30
CA LYS A 224 -27.59 -1.78 42.82
C LYS A 224 -26.25 -2.37 42.35
N TYR A 225 -26.19 -3.68 42.16
CA TYR A 225 -25.06 -4.35 41.54
C TYR A 225 -24.90 -3.92 40.08
N LEU A 226 -25.99 -3.87 39.32
CA LEU A 226 -26.02 -3.36 37.95
C LEU A 226 -25.64 -1.88 37.88
N ASP A 227 -26.16 -1.03 38.79
CA ASP A 227 -25.74 0.37 38.92
C ASP A 227 -24.21 0.47 39.04
N ASN A 228 -23.60 -0.38 39.89
CA ASN A 228 -22.15 -0.40 40.09
C ASN A 228 -21.38 -0.83 38.85
N LEU A 229 -21.83 -1.88 38.15
CA LEU A 229 -21.18 -2.33 36.90
C LEU A 229 -21.30 -1.28 35.81
N ILE A 230 -22.47 -0.68 35.62
CA ILE A 230 -22.67 0.36 34.60
C ILE A 230 -21.84 1.60 34.93
N ALA A 231 -21.81 2.04 36.19
CA ALA A 231 -20.99 3.18 36.59
C ALA A 231 -19.49 2.91 36.44
N TRP A 232 -19.04 1.68 36.72
CA TRP A 232 -17.66 1.26 36.48
C TRP A 232 -17.32 1.25 35.00
N GLY A 233 -18.18 0.64 34.17
CA GLY A 233 -18.07 0.66 32.72
C GLY A 233 -18.05 2.08 32.17
N ASP A 234 -18.93 2.96 32.64
CA ASP A 234 -19.01 4.37 32.21
C ASP A 234 -17.73 5.14 32.61
N SER A 235 -17.15 4.86 33.78
CA SER A 235 -15.89 5.46 34.22
C SER A 235 -14.72 5.05 33.30
N LEU A 236 -14.62 3.76 32.98
CA LEU A 236 -13.61 3.24 32.05
C LEU A 236 -13.83 3.75 30.62
N PHE A 237 -15.08 3.79 30.15
CA PHE A 237 -15.41 4.28 28.82
C PHE A 237 -15.07 5.78 28.65
N ARG A 238 -15.16 6.57 29.72
CA ARG A 238 -14.73 7.98 29.75
C ARG A 238 -13.21 8.18 29.74
N GLN A 239 -12.40 7.19 30.14
CA GLN A 239 -10.94 7.29 30.06
C GLN A 239 -10.43 7.28 28.62
N ASP A 240 -11.21 6.70 27.72
CA ASP A 240 -11.02 6.78 26.28
C ASP A 240 -9.67 6.22 25.77
N THR A 241 -9.21 5.12 26.35
CA THR A 241 -8.07 4.34 25.83
C THR A 241 -8.57 3.02 25.25
N ILE A 242 -7.79 2.38 24.38
CA ILE A 242 -8.20 1.09 23.77
C ILE A 242 -8.29 -0.02 24.83
N GLU A 243 -7.45 0.05 25.87
CA GLU A 243 -7.46 -0.89 26.98
C GLU A 243 -8.68 -0.70 27.88
N SER A 244 -8.94 0.55 28.31
CA SER A 244 -10.11 0.90 29.14
C SER A 244 -11.43 0.68 28.39
N ILE A 245 -11.42 0.99 27.10
CA ILE A 245 -12.09 0.31 25.98
C ILE A 245 -12.71 -1.06 26.23
N ASN A 246 -11.80 -2.02 26.07
CA ASN A 246 -12.06 -3.43 26.14
C ASN A 246 -12.48 -3.84 27.55
N GLU A 247 -11.92 -3.20 28.59
CA GLU A 247 -12.32 -3.44 29.98
C GLU A 247 -13.78 -3.01 30.23
N ALA A 248 -14.17 -1.79 29.82
CA ALA A 248 -15.54 -1.31 29.91
C ALA A 248 -16.51 -2.24 29.17
N THR A 249 -16.10 -2.71 27.99
CA THR A 249 -16.88 -3.66 27.18
C THR A 249 -17.14 -4.96 27.96
N GLN A 250 -16.13 -5.53 28.63
CA GLN A 250 -16.29 -6.73 29.44
C GLN A 250 -17.27 -6.50 30.59
N ILE A 251 -17.22 -5.35 31.25
CA ILE A 251 -18.12 -5.00 32.35
C ILE A 251 -19.57 -4.83 31.87
N TYR A 252 -19.79 -4.17 30.73
CA TYR A 252 -21.13 -4.05 30.15
C TYR A 252 -21.67 -5.40 29.66
N VAL A 253 -20.81 -6.27 29.10
CA VAL A 253 -21.21 -7.63 28.72
C VAL A 253 -21.57 -8.45 29.96
N LEU A 254 -20.84 -8.32 31.07
CA LEU A 254 -21.22 -8.94 32.34
C LEU A 254 -22.59 -8.44 32.81
N ALA A 255 -22.85 -7.13 32.73
CA ALA A 255 -24.15 -6.55 33.07
C ALA A 255 -25.27 -7.07 32.14
N ALA A 256 -25.00 -7.21 30.83
CA ALA A 256 -25.93 -7.76 29.85
C ALA A 256 -26.24 -9.24 30.13
N ASN A 257 -25.23 -10.04 30.47
CA ASN A 257 -25.40 -11.46 30.81
C ASN A 257 -26.22 -11.64 32.09
N LEU A 258 -26.06 -10.76 33.08
CA LEU A 258 -26.86 -10.80 34.31
C LEU A 258 -28.32 -10.38 34.06
N LEU A 259 -28.55 -9.44 33.14
CA LEU A 259 -29.89 -9.01 32.75
C LEU A 259 -30.62 -10.05 31.89
N GLY A 260 -29.90 -10.83 31.08
CA GLY A 260 -30.48 -11.79 30.13
C GLY A 260 -31.22 -11.11 28.97
N GLU A 261 -32.00 -11.89 28.23
CA GLU A 261 -32.78 -11.37 27.12
C GLU A 261 -33.83 -10.37 27.60
N ARG A 262 -34.03 -9.30 26.80
CA ARG A 262 -35.03 -8.28 27.14
C ARG A 262 -36.43 -8.92 27.18
N PRO A 263 -37.21 -8.76 28.26
CA PRO A 263 -38.54 -9.32 28.36
C PRO A 263 -39.47 -8.83 27.23
N GLN A 264 -40.05 -9.77 26.47
CA GLN A 264 -40.93 -9.43 25.36
C GLN A 264 -42.29 -8.88 25.85
N ARG A 265 -42.88 -7.98 25.07
CA ARG A 265 -44.25 -7.49 25.33
C ARG A 265 -45.25 -8.48 24.77
N ILE A 266 -45.88 -9.27 25.65
CA ILE A 266 -47.04 -10.06 25.27
C ILE A 266 -48.17 -9.07 24.91
N PRO A 267 -48.68 -9.08 23.66
CA PRO A 267 -49.81 -8.23 23.28
C PRO A 267 -51.05 -8.63 24.10
N SER A 268 -51.84 -7.64 24.53
CA SER A 268 -53.05 -7.90 25.32
C SER A 268 -54.03 -8.77 24.52
N LEU A 269 -54.30 -9.99 25.00
CA LEU A 269 -55.26 -10.92 24.41
C LEU A 269 -56.70 -10.45 24.73
N GLY A 270 -57.19 -9.47 23.96
CA GLY A 270 -58.57 -8.97 24.03
C GLY A 270 -58.75 -7.67 24.83
N LYS A 271 -59.87 -6.98 24.56
CA LYS A 271 -60.30 -5.77 25.29
C LYS A 271 -61.35 -6.15 26.33
N VAL A 272 -61.00 -6.08 27.61
CA VAL A 272 -61.98 -6.20 28.71
C VAL A 272 -62.78 -4.89 28.77
N GLN A 273 -64.11 -4.98 28.90
CA GLN A 273 -64.94 -3.77 29.06
C GLN A 273 -64.53 -3.02 30.35
N PRO A 274 -64.35 -1.69 30.29
CA PRO A 274 -64.09 -0.88 31.47
C PRO A 274 -65.29 -0.97 32.43
N LYS A 275 -65.05 -1.43 33.65
CA LYS A 275 -66.05 -1.54 34.73
C LYS A 275 -65.85 -0.38 35.69
N THR A 276 -66.94 0.21 36.17
CA THR A 276 -66.85 1.23 37.21
C THR A 276 -66.50 0.58 38.56
N PHE A 277 -65.94 1.35 39.49
CA PHE A 277 -65.63 0.85 40.84
C PHE A 277 -66.85 0.23 41.54
N ALA A 278 -68.04 0.82 41.36
CA ALA A 278 -69.28 0.28 41.90
C ALA A 278 -69.62 -1.11 41.32
N GLN A 279 -69.41 -1.31 40.01
CA GLN A 279 -69.62 -2.60 39.34
C GLN A 279 -68.61 -3.67 39.78
N LEU A 280 -67.36 -3.27 40.08
CA LEU A 280 -66.33 -4.17 40.60
C LEU A 280 -66.61 -4.54 42.06
N LYS A 281 -67.00 -3.57 42.90
CA LYS A 281 -67.41 -3.80 44.29
C LYS A 281 -68.60 -4.74 44.42
N ALA A 282 -69.59 -4.61 43.53
CA ALA A 282 -70.76 -5.50 43.50
C ALA A 282 -70.43 -6.96 43.13
N LYS A 283 -69.34 -7.20 42.38
CA LYS A 283 -68.88 -8.55 42.00
C LYS A 283 -68.02 -9.23 43.08
N GLY A 284 -67.77 -8.55 44.19
CA GLY A 284 -66.87 -9.02 45.25
C GLY A 284 -65.43 -8.60 44.97
N LEU A 285 -64.88 -7.76 45.84
CA LEU A 285 -63.44 -7.47 45.88
C LEU A 285 -62.80 -8.36 46.93
N ASP A 286 -61.64 -8.91 46.61
CA ASP A 286 -60.82 -9.62 47.58
C ASP A 286 -60.27 -8.65 48.66
N PRO A 287 -59.69 -9.15 49.76
CA PRO A 287 -59.09 -8.29 50.80
C PRO A 287 -57.99 -7.34 50.31
N MET A 288 -57.42 -7.57 49.11
CA MET A 288 -56.46 -6.67 48.47
C MET A 288 -57.12 -5.56 47.65
N GLY A 289 -58.44 -5.61 47.44
CA GLY A 289 -59.18 -4.65 46.62
C GLY A 289 -59.16 -4.96 45.13
N ASN A 290 -58.78 -6.18 44.74
CA ASN A 290 -58.83 -6.67 43.36
C ASN A 290 -60.14 -7.38 43.07
N ALA A 291 -60.60 -7.29 41.81
CA ALA A 291 -61.72 -8.07 41.31
C ALA A 291 -61.21 -9.27 40.51
N LEU A 292 -61.61 -10.47 40.92
CA LEU A 292 -61.44 -11.69 40.12
C LEU A 292 -62.57 -11.74 39.08
N VAL A 293 -62.20 -11.92 37.81
CA VAL A 293 -63.15 -12.09 36.70
C VAL A 293 -63.14 -13.54 36.27
N GLU A 294 -64.32 -14.17 36.23
CA GLU A 294 -64.48 -15.51 35.65
C GLU A 294 -64.18 -15.50 34.15
N LEU A 295 -63.34 -16.43 33.71
CA LEU A 295 -63.08 -16.69 32.30
C LEU A 295 -64.28 -17.43 31.71
N GLU A 296 -65.36 -16.70 31.44
CA GLU A 296 -66.49 -17.24 30.68
C GLU A 296 -66.06 -17.56 29.23
N GLY A 297 -66.00 -18.85 28.88
CA GLY A 297 -66.23 -19.34 27.52
C GLY A 297 -65.24 -18.91 26.41
N LYS A 298 -63.94 -18.75 26.70
CA LYS A 298 -62.91 -18.53 25.67
C LYS A 298 -61.65 -19.36 25.88
N PHE A 299 -61.81 -20.68 25.89
CA PHE A 299 -60.74 -21.61 25.54
C PHE A 299 -60.84 -21.94 24.03
N PRO A 300 -60.02 -21.35 23.14
CA PRO A 300 -59.69 -22.06 21.91
C PRO A 300 -58.69 -23.16 22.29
N LEU A 301 -59.11 -24.41 22.14
CA LEU A 301 -58.24 -25.58 22.06
C LEU A 301 -57.06 -25.29 21.13
N ASN A 302 -55.89 -24.95 21.68
CA ASN A 302 -54.64 -25.01 20.94
C ASN A 302 -54.01 -26.37 21.25
N LEU A 303 -54.45 -27.39 20.52
CA LEU A 303 -53.95 -28.78 20.52
C LEU A 303 -52.57 -28.89 19.81
N GLY A 304 -51.69 -27.93 20.05
CA GLY A 304 -50.32 -27.94 19.57
C GLY A 304 -49.38 -27.78 20.76
N LEU A 305 -48.78 -28.89 21.21
CA LEU A 305 -47.64 -28.87 22.11
C LEU A 305 -46.39 -28.47 21.31
N PRO A 306 -45.73 -27.32 21.56
CA PRO A 306 -44.29 -27.30 21.47
C PRO A 306 -43.76 -27.92 22.77
N GLN A 307 -43.24 -29.14 22.70
CA GLN A 307 -42.26 -29.58 23.68
C GLN A 307 -41.04 -28.66 23.54
N THR A 308 -40.95 -27.61 24.35
CA THR A 308 -39.69 -26.95 24.60
C THR A 308 -38.97 -27.73 25.69
N GLN A 309 -38.05 -28.59 25.29
CA GLN A 309 -36.98 -29.09 26.14
C GLN A 309 -36.10 -27.90 26.56
N SER A 310 -36.55 -27.10 27.52
CA SER A 310 -35.72 -26.13 28.20
C SER A 310 -36.17 -26.05 29.64
N SER A 311 -35.31 -26.53 30.54
CA SER A 311 -35.42 -26.48 31.99
C SER A 311 -35.20 -25.05 32.50
N ASP A 312 -35.99 -24.10 32.00
CA ASP A 312 -35.91 -22.70 32.36
C ASP A 312 -37.08 -22.34 33.31
N PRO A 313 -36.82 -22.15 34.62
CA PRO A 313 -37.87 -21.91 35.62
C PRO A 313 -38.51 -20.51 35.52
N GLY A 314 -38.08 -19.67 34.57
CA GLY A 314 -38.58 -18.30 34.36
C GLY A 314 -39.74 -18.16 33.37
N VAL A 315 -40.13 -19.22 32.66
CA VAL A 315 -41.33 -19.20 31.80
C VAL A 315 -42.53 -19.45 32.70
N ALA A 316 -43.31 -18.40 32.98
CA ALA A 316 -44.61 -18.52 33.63
C ALA A 316 -45.42 -19.56 32.85
N ALA A 317 -45.57 -20.76 33.43
CA ALA A 317 -46.49 -21.75 32.92
C ALA A 317 -47.85 -21.05 32.79
N PRO A 318 -48.45 -21.01 31.58
CA PRO A 318 -49.72 -20.34 31.42
C PRO A 318 -50.68 -20.93 32.45
N LEU A 319 -51.35 -20.03 33.19
CA LEU A 319 -52.21 -20.29 34.35
C LEU A 319 -53.45 -21.10 33.91
N PHE A 320 -53.24 -22.33 33.46
CA PHE A 320 -54.26 -23.24 32.96
C PHE A 320 -54.69 -24.11 34.13
N GLY A 321 -55.77 -23.70 34.79
CA GLY A 321 -56.35 -24.45 35.90
C GLY A 321 -57.30 -23.67 36.79
N ILE A 322 -57.46 -22.36 36.58
CA ILE A 322 -58.37 -21.53 37.38
C ILE A 322 -59.27 -20.80 36.40
N GLY A 323 -60.58 -21.03 36.45
CA GLY A 323 -61.56 -20.32 35.63
C GLY A 323 -61.70 -18.82 35.96
N ARG A 324 -60.67 -18.16 36.52
CA ARG A 324 -60.68 -16.78 37.03
C ARG A 324 -59.34 -16.07 36.77
N THR A 325 -59.35 -14.81 36.31
CA THR A 325 -58.17 -13.94 36.12
C THR A 325 -58.34 -12.59 36.80
N LEU A 326 -57.23 -11.88 37.09
CA LEU A 326 -57.27 -10.51 37.63
C LEU A 326 -57.85 -9.52 36.61
N TYR A 327 -58.65 -8.57 37.08
CA TYR A 327 -59.17 -7.48 36.23
C TYR A 327 -58.08 -6.49 35.78
N PHE A 328 -57.13 -6.15 36.67
CA PHE A 328 -55.98 -5.29 36.36
C PHE A 328 -54.73 -6.14 36.12
N CYS A 329 -53.95 -5.80 35.09
CA CYS A 329 -52.64 -6.41 34.86
C CYS A 329 -51.61 -5.88 35.87
N ILE A 330 -50.61 -6.69 36.18
CA ILE A 330 -49.49 -6.30 37.04
C ILE A 330 -48.54 -5.41 36.21
N PRO A 331 -48.23 -4.18 36.67
CA PRO A 331 -47.37 -3.27 35.92
C PRO A 331 -45.92 -3.77 35.89
N ARG A 332 -45.21 -3.43 34.82
CA ARG A 332 -43.78 -3.74 34.67
C ARG A 332 -42.94 -2.77 35.50
N ASN A 333 -41.73 -3.19 35.86
CA ASN A 333 -40.76 -2.30 36.50
C ASN A 333 -39.96 -1.53 35.43
N ASP A 334 -40.36 -0.30 35.14
CA ASP A 334 -39.72 0.54 34.11
C ASP A 334 -38.26 0.84 34.43
N LYS A 335 -37.90 0.97 35.70
CA LYS A 335 -36.50 1.20 36.11
C LYS A 335 -35.63 0.00 35.76
N LEU A 336 -36.12 -1.23 35.97
CA LEU A 336 -35.37 -2.42 35.56
C LEU A 336 -35.18 -2.43 34.04
N LEU A 337 -36.24 -2.11 33.27
CA LEU A 337 -36.20 -2.05 31.80
C LEU A 337 -35.16 -1.05 31.27
N SER A 338 -34.99 0.09 31.95
CA SER A 338 -34.00 1.11 31.57
C SER A 338 -32.54 0.63 31.59
N TYR A 339 -32.23 -0.43 32.36
CA TYR A 339 -30.87 -1.00 32.35
C TYR A 339 -30.54 -1.70 31.04
N TRP A 340 -31.49 -2.43 30.44
CA TRP A 340 -31.29 -3.00 29.09
C TRP A 340 -31.06 -1.91 28.05
N ASP A 341 -31.82 -0.81 28.13
CA ASP A 341 -31.66 0.33 27.22
C ASP A 341 -30.28 1.00 27.40
N THR A 342 -29.85 1.20 28.65
CA THR A 342 -28.56 1.82 28.97
C THR A 342 -27.38 0.95 28.52
N VAL A 343 -27.36 -0.33 28.91
CA VAL A 343 -26.29 -1.26 28.53
C VAL A 343 -26.26 -1.46 27.01
N GLY A 344 -27.44 -1.56 26.38
CA GLY A 344 -27.58 -1.62 24.93
C GLY A 344 -26.99 -0.39 24.22
N ASP A 345 -27.28 0.82 24.71
CA ASP A 345 -26.72 2.08 24.20
C ASP A 345 -25.19 2.12 24.36
N ARG A 346 -24.64 1.76 25.52
CA ARG A 346 -23.19 1.77 25.76
C ARG A 346 -22.46 0.79 24.85
N LEU A 347 -22.95 -0.44 24.75
CA LEU A 347 -22.38 -1.44 23.85
C LEU A 347 -22.51 -1.02 22.38
N PHE A 348 -23.62 -0.39 22.00
CA PHE A 348 -23.79 0.16 20.66
C PHE A 348 -22.75 1.25 20.36
N LYS A 349 -22.57 2.20 21.27
CA LYS A 349 -21.57 3.28 21.11
C LYS A 349 -20.16 2.74 20.93
N ILE A 350 -19.75 1.81 21.78
CA ILE A 350 -18.44 1.16 21.68
C ILE A 350 -18.29 0.44 20.32
N ARG A 351 -19.30 -0.34 19.90
CA ARG A 351 -19.27 -1.09 18.64
C ARG A 351 -19.22 -0.21 17.39
N ASN A 352 -19.68 1.03 17.49
CA ASN A 352 -19.71 1.99 16.38
C ASN A 352 -18.66 3.11 16.52
N CYS A 353 -17.63 2.90 17.35
CA CYS A 353 -16.53 3.87 17.55
C CYS A 353 -17.00 5.26 18.01
N LEU A 354 -18.08 5.31 18.81
CA LEU A 354 -18.57 6.54 19.43
C LEU A 354 -17.98 6.68 20.84
N ASN A 355 -17.76 7.91 21.31
CA ASN A 355 -17.55 8.17 22.73
C ASN A 355 -18.88 8.08 23.52
N ILE A 356 -18.83 8.26 24.85
CA ILE A 356 -20.02 8.13 25.71
C ILE A 356 -21.14 9.14 25.37
N GLU A 357 -20.77 10.30 24.82
CA GLU A 357 -21.67 11.38 24.38
C GLU A 357 -22.28 11.12 22.99
N GLY A 358 -21.76 10.15 22.24
CA GLY A 358 -22.21 9.82 20.89
C GLY A 358 -21.43 10.51 19.76
N VAL A 359 -20.32 11.17 20.07
CA VAL A 359 -19.42 11.76 19.07
C VAL A 359 -18.56 10.67 18.45
N PHE A 360 -18.54 10.64 17.11
CA PHE A 360 -17.77 9.66 16.34
C PHE A 360 -16.26 9.94 16.41
N ARG A 361 -15.47 8.88 16.58
CA ARG A 361 -14.01 8.94 16.61
C ARG A 361 -13.45 8.77 15.21
N GLN A 362 -12.90 9.83 14.63
CA GLN A 362 -12.03 9.73 13.47
C GLN A 362 -10.59 9.45 13.95
N LEU A 363 -10.12 8.22 13.79
CA LEU A 363 -8.68 7.98 13.73
C LEU A 363 -8.20 8.53 12.38
N ALA A 364 -7.17 9.39 12.39
CA ALA A 364 -6.62 9.94 11.15
C ALA A 364 -6.11 8.78 10.27
N LEU A 365 -6.75 8.58 9.11
CA LEU A 365 -6.51 7.40 8.29
C LEU A 365 -5.35 7.58 7.28
N PHE A 366 -5.07 8.80 6.76
CA PHE A 366 -3.91 9.13 5.89
C PHE A 366 -3.64 10.66 5.80
N ASP A 367 -2.40 11.06 5.48
CA ASP A 367 -1.96 12.41 5.03
C ASP A 367 -2.58 12.80 3.64
N PRO A 368 -2.62 14.10 3.27
CA PRO A 368 -3.24 14.58 2.02
C PRO A 368 -2.60 14.02 0.73
N PRO A 369 -3.35 13.99 -0.39
CA PRO A 369 -3.06 13.16 -1.56
C PRO A 369 -1.76 13.51 -2.32
N ILE A 370 -1.09 12.46 -2.78
CA ILE A 370 0.10 12.46 -3.65
C ILE A 370 -0.33 12.56 -5.13
N ASP A 371 0.41 13.39 -5.86
CA ASP A 371 0.25 13.82 -7.26
C ASP A 371 0.36 12.68 -8.31
N PRO A 372 -0.63 12.52 -9.23
CA PRO A 372 -0.63 11.49 -10.29
C PRO A 372 0.33 11.77 -11.47
N GLY A 373 1.14 12.84 -11.43
CA GLY A 373 2.00 13.28 -12.53
C GLY A 373 3.20 12.41 -12.94
N MET A 374 3.49 11.28 -12.27
CA MET A 374 4.67 10.46 -12.61
C MET A 374 4.45 9.44 -13.74
N LEU A 375 3.22 9.02 -14.03
CA LEU A 375 2.96 7.98 -15.04
C LEU A 375 3.02 8.52 -16.49
N VAL A 376 2.89 9.84 -16.67
CA VAL A 376 2.89 10.49 -17.99
C VAL A 376 4.32 10.74 -18.52
N LYS A 377 5.33 10.83 -17.65
CA LYS A 377 6.73 11.11 -18.03
C LYS A 377 7.44 9.90 -18.67
N ALA A 378 7.02 8.67 -18.41
CA ALA A 378 7.66 7.46 -18.94
C ALA A 378 7.21 7.12 -20.38
N ALA A 379 6.02 7.57 -20.81
CA ALA A 379 5.51 7.32 -22.15
C ALA A 379 6.07 8.28 -23.23
N ALA A 380 6.68 9.40 -22.82
CA ALA A 380 7.13 10.49 -23.71
C ALA A 380 8.53 10.29 -24.34
N ALA A 381 9.24 9.18 -24.06
CA ALA A 381 10.63 8.95 -24.49
C ALA A 381 10.77 8.17 -25.83
N GLY A 382 9.85 8.38 -26.78
CA GLY A 382 9.66 7.54 -27.99
C GLY A 382 10.90 7.22 -28.84
N ILE A 383 11.15 5.92 -29.08
CA ILE A 383 12.19 5.39 -29.99
C ILE A 383 11.59 4.31 -30.90
N ASP A 384 11.87 4.41 -32.21
CA ASP A 384 11.45 3.48 -33.28
C ASP A 384 12.58 2.53 -33.71
N ILE A 385 12.28 1.22 -33.70
CA ILE A 385 13.19 0.08 -33.87
C ILE A 385 13.51 -0.19 -35.37
N GLY A 386 12.77 0.41 -36.30
CA GLY A 386 12.89 0.13 -37.75
C GLY A 386 14.17 0.65 -38.43
N SER A 387 14.82 1.68 -37.88
CA SER A 387 16.09 2.22 -38.45
C SER A 387 17.27 1.25 -38.26
N VAL A 388 17.19 0.42 -37.21
CA VAL A 388 17.91 -0.84 -36.89
C VAL A 388 18.68 -1.53 -38.02
N ILE A 389 17.88 -1.94 -39.00
CA ILE A 389 18.14 -3.16 -39.78
C ILE A 389 18.71 -2.82 -41.17
N ASN A 390 18.51 -1.60 -41.66
CA ASN A 390 18.91 -1.21 -43.01
C ASN A 390 20.38 -0.75 -43.14
N GLY A 391 21.09 -0.51 -42.03
CA GLY A 391 22.47 -0.01 -42.05
C GLY A 391 23.57 -1.09 -42.14
N LEU A 392 23.25 -2.37 -42.01
CA LEU A 392 24.24 -3.45 -41.85
C LEU A 392 24.79 -4.01 -43.18
N ASN A 393 24.09 -3.82 -44.30
CA ASN A 393 24.43 -4.44 -45.60
C ASN A 393 24.60 -3.41 -46.74
N GLN A 394 25.41 -2.37 -46.53
CA GLN A 394 25.81 -1.52 -47.66
C GLN A 394 26.74 -2.31 -48.62
N PRO A 395 26.67 -2.11 -49.95
CA PRO A 395 27.60 -2.72 -50.89
C PRO A 395 28.90 -1.90 -50.98
N PRO A 396 30.06 -2.57 -51.18
CA PRO A 396 31.33 -1.87 -51.37
C PRO A 396 31.26 -0.99 -52.63
N SER A 397 31.94 0.16 -52.59
CA SER A 397 31.94 1.11 -53.69
C SER A 397 32.79 0.64 -54.87
N PRO A 398 32.47 1.04 -56.12
CA PRO A 398 33.32 0.81 -57.29
C PRO A 398 34.55 1.76 -57.35
N VAL A 399 34.55 2.83 -56.54
CA VAL A 399 35.66 3.78 -56.41
C VAL A 399 36.42 3.56 -55.11
N ARG A 400 37.69 3.97 -55.08
CA ARG A 400 38.58 3.84 -53.93
C ARG A 400 38.09 4.63 -52.71
N THR A 401 38.48 4.14 -51.54
CA THR A 401 38.08 4.68 -50.23
C THR A 401 38.26 6.19 -50.05
N PRO A 402 39.40 6.83 -50.40
CA PRO A 402 39.67 8.23 -50.05
C PRO A 402 38.63 9.22 -50.58
N LEU A 403 38.12 9.01 -51.79
CA LEU A 403 37.12 9.87 -52.40
C LEU A 403 35.79 9.85 -51.63
N ILE A 404 35.39 8.68 -51.12
CA ILE A 404 34.12 8.51 -50.39
C ILE A 404 34.23 9.13 -48.99
N ILE A 405 35.38 8.99 -48.34
CA ILE A 405 35.66 9.64 -47.06
C ILE A 405 35.49 11.16 -47.18
N GLN A 406 36.04 11.77 -48.23
CA GLN A 406 35.87 13.19 -48.49
C GLN A 406 34.39 13.58 -48.62
N LYS A 407 33.60 12.81 -49.39
CA LYS A 407 32.17 13.08 -49.56
C LYS A 407 31.34 12.88 -48.30
N ALA A 408 31.68 11.90 -47.47
CA ALA A 408 31.05 11.74 -46.16
C ALA A 408 31.28 12.97 -45.27
N LEU A 409 32.51 13.52 -45.25
CA LEU A 409 32.84 14.72 -44.45
C LEU A 409 32.10 15.98 -44.90
N GLU A 410 31.95 16.19 -46.22
CA GLU A 410 31.15 17.30 -46.78
C GLU A 410 29.69 17.22 -46.30
N LEU A 411 29.07 16.04 -46.36
CA LEU A 411 27.69 15.85 -45.91
C LEU A 411 27.53 16.04 -44.40
N CYS A 412 28.49 15.57 -43.60
CA CYS A 412 28.49 15.80 -42.16
C CYS A 412 28.54 17.29 -41.80
N ALA A 413 29.20 18.14 -42.59
CA ALA A 413 29.25 19.58 -42.33
C ALA A 413 27.87 20.26 -42.50
N GLU A 414 27.10 19.84 -43.50
CA GLU A 414 25.72 20.33 -43.70
C GLU A 414 24.79 19.93 -42.55
N VAL A 415 24.92 18.69 -42.06
CA VAL A 415 24.17 18.21 -40.89
C VAL A 415 24.42 19.12 -39.68
N ARG A 416 25.68 19.48 -39.41
CA ARG A 416 26.03 20.38 -38.28
C ARG A 416 25.38 21.77 -38.40
N SER A 417 25.37 22.35 -39.60
CA SER A 417 24.74 23.65 -39.88
C SER A 417 23.23 23.62 -39.59
N LEU A 418 22.53 22.61 -40.12
CA LEU A 418 21.09 22.41 -39.89
C LEU A 418 20.76 22.17 -38.41
N GLY A 419 21.62 21.43 -37.69
CA GLY A 419 21.48 21.23 -36.25
C GLY A 419 21.50 22.53 -35.45
N SER A 420 22.39 23.48 -35.80
CA SER A 420 22.45 24.79 -35.15
C SER A 420 21.23 25.66 -35.45
N ALA A 421 20.74 25.65 -36.71
CA ALA A 421 19.53 26.37 -37.09
C ALA A 421 18.29 25.83 -36.37
N LEU A 422 18.16 24.50 -36.26
CA LEU A 422 17.09 23.83 -35.54
C LEU A 422 17.10 24.21 -34.05
N LEU A 423 18.27 24.22 -33.41
CA LEU A 423 18.41 24.63 -32.00
C LEU A 423 17.90 26.05 -31.79
N SER A 424 18.27 27.01 -32.64
CA SER A 424 17.81 28.40 -32.50
C SER A 424 16.30 28.55 -32.68
N ALA A 425 15.70 27.79 -33.60
CA ALA A 425 14.24 27.77 -33.79
C ALA A 425 13.51 27.15 -32.58
N ILE A 426 14.12 26.15 -31.94
CA ILE A 426 13.61 25.56 -30.69
C ILE A 426 13.62 26.59 -29.57
N GLU A 427 14.77 27.20 -29.29
CA GLU A 427 14.94 28.18 -28.19
C GLU A 427 13.96 29.36 -28.31
N LYS A 428 13.81 29.92 -29.52
CA LYS A 428 12.88 31.03 -29.75
C LYS A 428 11.42 30.61 -29.62
N GLY A 429 11.06 29.44 -30.15
CA GLY A 429 9.69 28.91 -30.01
C GLY A 429 9.30 28.63 -28.56
N GLU A 430 10.21 28.04 -27.79
CA GLU A 430 10.00 27.79 -26.36
C GLU A 430 9.93 29.08 -25.54
N SER A 431 10.74 30.10 -25.87
CA SER A 431 10.66 31.42 -25.23
C SER A 431 9.30 32.09 -25.44
N GLU A 432 8.74 32.01 -26.65
CA GLU A 432 7.42 32.57 -26.94
C GLU A 432 6.29 31.81 -26.25
N GLN A 433 6.37 30.47 -26.25
CA GLN A 433 5.44 29.64 -25.51
C GLN A 433 5.50 29.93 -24.00
N LEU A 434 6.70 30.15 -23.44
CA LEU A 434 6.87 30.51 -22.03
C LEU A 434 6.29 31.90 -21.73
N ALA A 435 6.47 32.88 -22.62
CA ALA A 435 5.89 34.21 -22.45
C ALA A 435 4.36 34.15 -22.41
N LEU A 436 3.74 33.41 -23.33
CA LEU A 436 2.29 33.19 -23.35
C LEU A 436 1.81 32.44 -22.10
N LEU A 437 2.53 31.38 -21.69
CA LEU A 437 2.21 30.64 -20.47
C LEU A 437 2.27 31.52 -19.21
N ARG A 438 3.31 32.37 -19.09
CA ARG A 438 3.45 33.32 -17.99
C ARG A 438 2.28 34.29 -17.95
N GLN A 439 1.89 34.84 -19.10
CA GLN A 439 0.75 35.74 -19.19
C GLN A 439 -0.56 35.05 -18.78
N SER A 440 -0.79 33.83 -19.26
CA SER A 440 -1.96 33.03 -18.88
C SER A 440 -1.98 32.71 -17.38
N HIS A 441 -0.83 32.40 -16.79
CA HIS A 441 -0.70 32.19 -15.35
C HIS A 441 -0.93 33.48 -14.56
N GLU A 442 -0.43 34.61 -15.03
CA GLU A 442 -0.64 35.91 -14.41
C GLU A 442 -2.13 36.27 -14.36
N ILE A 443 -2.87 36.07 -15.46
CA ILE A 443 -4.34 36.25 -15.49
C ILE A 443 -5.01 35.34 -14.46
N LYS A 444 -4.65 34.05 -14.39
CA LYS A 444 -5.22 33.12 -13.40
C LYS A 444 -4.89 33.52 -11.96
N ILE A 445 -3.66 33.97 -11.70
CA ILE A 445 -3.25 34.46 -10.38
C ILE A 445 -4.05 35.71 -10.01
N GLN A 446 -4.25 36.63 -10.95
CA GLN A 446 -5.07 37.82 -10.73
C GLN A 446 -6.54 37.46 -10.48
N GLN A 447 -7.10 36.47 -11.19
CA GLN A 447 -8.45 35.95 -10.93
C GLN A 447 -8.56 35.32 -9.53
N MET A 448 -7.61 34.49 -9.13
CA MET A 448 -7.59 33.95 -7.75
C MET A 448 -7.41 35.07 -6.72
N THR A 449 -6.61 36.08 -7.02
CA THR A 449 -6.45 37.27 -6.17
C THR A 449 -7.75 38.05 -6.09
N GLN A 450 -8.52 38.16 -7.18
CA GLN A 450 -9.84 38.78 -7.21
C GLN A 450 -10.80 38.06 -6.27
N ASP A 451 -10.84 36.73 -6.31
CA ASP A 451 -11.66 35.93 -5.40
C ASP A 451 -11.25 36.16 -3.93
N VAL A 452 -9.94 36.23 -3.65
CA VAL A 452 -9.43 36.57 -2.31
C VAL A 452 -9.86 37.98 -1.89
N ARG A 453 -9.78 38.99 -2.77
CA ARG A 453 -10.24 40.35 -2.48
C ARG A 453 -11.75 40.42 -2.24
N PHE A 454 -12.52 39.65 -3.01
CA PHE A 454 -13.96 39.51 -2.79
C PHE A 454 -14.27 38.89 -1.42
N LEU A 455 -13.56 37.82 -1.05
CA LEU A 455 -13.70 37.21 0.27
C LEU A 455 -13.26 38.15 1.40
N GLN A 456 -12.20 38.94 1.22
CA GLN A 456 -11.78 39.97 2.18
C GLN A 456 -12.84 41.05 2.36
N TRP A 457 -13.47 41.50 1.26
CA TRP A 457 -14.61 42.41 1.33
C TRP A 457 -15.79 41.79 2.11
N LYS A 458 -16.15 40.53 1.82
CA LYS A 458 -17.19 39.82 2.58
C LYS A 458 -16.83 39.60 4.05
N GLN A 459 -15.56 39.34 4.35
CA GLN A 459 -15.06 39.25 5.72
C GLN A 459 -15.19 40.58 6.45
N ALA A 460 -14.87 41.71 5.80
CA ALA A 460 -15.06 43.04 6.38
C ALA A 460 -16.55 43.31 6.68
N GLN A 461 -17.45 42.89 5.78
CA GLN A 461 -18.90 42.99 5.98
C GLN A 461 -19.37 42.16 7.19
N GLU A 462 -18.92 40.91 7.33
CA GLU A 462 -19.25 40.06 8.47
C GLU A 462 -18.59 40.53 9.79
N SER A 463 -17.40 41.13 9.73
CA SER A 463 -16.77 41.81 10.88
C SER A 463 -17.67 42.91 11.43
N THR A 464 -18.23 43.75 10.55
CA THR A 464 -19.21 44.79 10.92
C THR A 464 -20.44 44.19 11.61
N ARG A 465 -20.97 43.08 11.08
CA ARG A 465 -22.10 42.35 11.67
C ARG A 465 -21.77 41.75 13.05
N SER A 466 -20.55 41.22 13.20
CA SER A 466 -20.05 40.71 14.48
C SER A 466 -20.01 41.83 15.53
N LEU A 467 -19.49 43.01 15.17
CA LEU A 467 -19.44 44.17 16.07
C LEU A 467 -20.84 44.62 16.52
N LEU A 468 -21.84 44.58 15.63
CA LEU A 468 -23.23 44.85 16.01
C LEU A 468 -23.79 43.82 17.00
N THR A 469 -23.40 42.56 16.86
CA THR A 469 -23.80 41.49 17.78
C THR A 469 -23.11 41.67 19.14
N SER A 470 -21.81 42.02 19.17
CA SER A 470 -21.08 42.36 20.39
C SER A 470 -21.70 43.57 21.10
N ARG A 471 -22.09 44.60 20.33
CA ARG A 471 -22.80 45.77 20.86
C ARG A 471 -24.06 45.38 21.63
N ALA A 472 -24.85 44.43 21.12
CA ALA A 472 -26.08 43.98 21.78
C ALA A 472 -25.81 43.38 23.17
N THR A 473 -24.74 42.60 23.33
CA THR A 473 -24.37 42.04 24.64
C THR A 473 -23.92 43.11 25.64
N ALA A 474 -23.12 44.09 25.19
CA ALA A 474 -22.71 45.21 26.02
C ALA A 474 -23.91 46.09 26.43
N LEU A 475 -24.88 46.26 25.54
CA LEU A 475 -26.13 46.97 25.77
C LEU A 475 -26.99 46.26 26.82
N GLU A 476 -27.15 44.93 26.73
CA GLU A 476 -27.87 44.16 27.75
C GLU A 476 -27.22 44.25 29.14
N ARG A 477 -25.88 44.24 29.20
CA ARG A 477 -25.15 44.44 30.46
C ARG A 477 -25.38 45.84 31.03
N LEU A 478 -25.39 46.88 30.19
CA LEU A 478 -25.73 48.24 30.61
C LEU A 478 -27.15 48.27 31.18
N HIS A 479 -28.14 47.71 30.47
CA HIS A 479 -29.53 47.61 30.94
C HIS A 479 -29.66 46.84 32.25
N TYR A 480 -28.90 45.75 32.44
CA TYR A 480 -28.91 44.98 33.68
C TYR A 480 -28.47 45.82 34.89
N TYR A 481 -27.32 46.51 34.80
CA TYR A 481 -26.85 47.36 35.89
C TYR A 481 -27.71 48.61 36.06
N GLN A 482 -28.28 49.13 34.98
CA GLN A 482 -29.27 50.20 35.04
C GLN A 482 -30.49 49.79 35.87
N ARG A 483 -30.99 48.55 35.74
CA ARG A 483 -32.09 48.01 36.55
C ARG A 483 -31.69 47.82 38.02
N LEU A 484 -30.49 47.31 38.30
CA LEU A 484 -29.98 47.15 39.68
C LEU A 484 -29.85 48.49 40.41
N LEU A 485 -29.43 49.54 39.69
CA LEU A 485 -29.25 50.90 40.22
C LEU A 485 -30.55 51.74 40.18
N GLY A 486 -31.62 51.27 39.54
CA GLY A 486 -32.87 52.01 39.40
C GLY A 486 -32.78 53.27 38.52
N LEU A 487 -31.86 53.31 37.55
CA LEU A 487 -31.63 54.46 36.68
C LEU A 487 -32.62 54.50 35.49
N PRO A 488 -33.01 55.69 34.99
CA PRO A 488 -33.80 55.82 33.75
C PRO A 488 -32.99 55.42 32.52
N ALA A 489 -33.68 55.05 31.42
CA ALA A 489 -33.03 54.65 30.16
C ALA A 489 -32.31 55.83 29.49
N ASP A 490 -31.11 55.58 29.00
CA ASP A 490 -30.30 56.58 28.27
C ASP A 490 -30.81 56.71 26.82
N THR A 491 -31.14 57.93 26.39
CA THR A 491 -31.66 58.22 25.05
C THR A 491 -30.65 57.98 23.93
N ASN A 492 -29.35 57.95 24.25
CA ASN A 492 -28.28 57.71 23.28
C ASN A 492 -27.98 56.21 23.09
N ALA A 493 -28.50 55.34 23.96
CA ALA A 493 -28.36 53.89 23.87
C ALA A 493 -29.52 53.24 23.09
N LEU A 494 -29.59 53.47 21.78
CA LEU A 494 -30.63 52.87 20.93
C LEU A 494 -30.53 51.34 20.86
N ASP A 495 -31.67 50.65 20.98
CA ASP A 495 -31.75 49.18 20.90
C ASP A 495 -31.29 48.63 19.54
N THR A 496 -31.61 49.35 18.46
CA THR A 496 -31.23 48.97 17.09
C THR A 496 -30.58 50.15 16.36
N LEU A 497 -29.49 49.87 15.64
CA LEU A 497 -28.83 50.80 14.74
C LEU A 497 -29.07 50.33 13.31
N PRO A 498 -29.77 51.11 12.47
CA PRO A 498 -29.94 50.76 11.06
C PRO A 498 -28.59 50.82 10.36
N LEU A 499 -28.32 49.81 9.53
CA LEU A 499 -27.22 49.81 8.57
C LEU A 499 -27.78 50.28 7.23
N ASP A 500 -27.36 51.44 6.75
CA ASP A 500 -27.67 51.89 5.40
C ASP A 500 -26.41 51.80 4.54
N PHE A 501 -26.43 50.92 3.54
CA PHE A 501 -25.29 50.62 2.67
C PHE A 501 -25.40 51.31 1.30
N GLU A 502 -26.57 51.83 0.92
CA GLU A 502 -26.87 52.14 -0.48
C GLU A 502 -26.27 53.47 -0.98
N HIS A 503 -25.66 54.28 -0.10
CA HIS A 503 -25.17 55.63 -0.44
C HIS A 503 -23.73 55.96 0.03
N LEU A 504 -22.95 54.97 0.46
CA LEU A 504 -21.63 55.16 1.08
C LEU A 504 -20.43 55.01 0.13
N SER A 505 -20.56 55.37 -1.16
CA SER A 505 -19.38 55.43 -2.03
C SER A 505 -18.47 56.57 -1.57
N LEU A 506 -17.37 56.23 -0.88
CA LEU A 506 -16.37 57.19 -0.43
C LEU A 506 -15.48 57.59 -1.61
N THR A 507 -15.77 58.74 -2.21
CA THR A 507 -14.86 59.44 -3.13
C THR A 507 -14.16 60.57 -2.38
N GLU A 508 -13.03 61.05 -2.92
CA GLU A 508 -12.28 62.17 -2.34
C GLU A 508 -13.17 63.42 -2.13
N GLU A 509 -14.12 63.67 -3.04
CA GLU A 509 -15.04 64.80 -2.98
C GLU A 509 -16.15 64.66 -1.92
N ASN A 510 -16.58 63.44 -1.61
CA ASN A 510 -17.73 63.18 -0.72
C ASN A 510 -17.33 62.66 0.68
N PHE A 511 -16.03 62.45 0.92
CA PHE A 511 -15.52 61.82 2.14
C PHE A 511 -15.92 62.60 3.40
N ASP A 512 -15.66 63.91 3.45
CA ASP A 512 -15.89 64.73 4.65
C ASP A 512 -17.36 64.73 5.08
N GLN A 513 -18.29 64.80 4.13
CA GLN A 513 -19.73 64.81 4.39
C GLN A 513 -20.20 63.44 4.92
N ASN A 514 -19.81 62.35 4.25
CA ASN A 514 -20.21 61.00 4.63
C ASN A 514 -19.59 60.55 5.95
N TYR A 515 -18.32 60.91 6.20
CA TYR A 515 -17.64 60.63 7.46
C TYR A 515 -18.33 61.34 8.63
N ALA A 516 -18.69 62.62 8.48
CA ALA A 516 -19.40 63.37 9.52
C ALA A 516 -20.77 62.76 9.86
N ALA A 517 -21.51 62.28 8.85
CA ALA A 517 -22.78 61.59 9.05
C ALA A 517 -22.61 60.26 9.83
N LEU A 518 -21.60 59.46 9.48
CA LEU A 518 -21.29 58.21 10.18
C LEU A 518 -20.87 58.43 11.64
N VAL A 519 -20.03 59.44 11.90
CA VAL A 519 -19.64 59.81 13.28
C VAL A 519 -20.87 60.18 14.11
N GLY A 520 -21.79 60.98 13.56
CA GLY A 520 -23.04 61.36 14.24
C GLY A 520 -23.97 60.19 14.56
N GLN A 521 -23.88 59.10 13.80
CA GLN A 521 -24.69 57.91 14.00
C GLN A 521 -24.06 56.91 15.00
N TYR A 522 -22.75 56.68 14.92
CA TYR A 522 -22.09 55.58 15.64
C TYR A 522 -21.20 56.00 16.83
N ASP A 523 -20.71 57.24 16.92
CA ASP A 523 -19.86 57.72 18.04
C ASP A 523 -20.63 58.67 18.99
N LYS A 524 -21.78 58.20 19.50
CA LYS A 524 -22.57 58.95 20.48
C LYS A 524 -22.05 58.75 21.91
N THR A 525 -21.93 59.85 22.65
CA THR A 525 -21.50 59.83 24.06
C THR A 525 -22.65 59.43 24.99
N LEU A 526 -22.43 58.43 25.84
CA LEU A 526 -23.38 57.96 26.87
C LEU A 526 -23.18 58.68 28.21
N ALA A 527 -24.23 58.75 29.03
CA ALA A 527 -24.19 59.43 30.33
C ALA A 527 -23.51 58.56 31.41
N LEU A 528 -22.32 58.98 31.85
CA LEU A 528 -21.56 58.30 32.92
C LEU A 528 -22.07 58.70 34.31
N GLN A 529 -22.10 57.75 35.24
CA GLN A 529 -22.47 57.98 36.64
C GLN A 529 -21.23 58.30 37.48
N THR A 530 -21.32 59.30 38.37
CA THR A 530 -20.21 59.67 39.25
C THR A 530 -20.15 58.76 40.48
N LEU A 531 -18.97 58.22 40.79
CA LEU A 531 -18.74 57.49 42.04
C LEU A 531 -18.88 58.43 43.25
N PRO A 532 -19.46 57.96 44.37
CA PRO A 532 -19.60 58.77 45.58
C PRO A 532 -18.24 59.13 46.18
N ASN A 533 -18.12 60.35 46.74
CA ASN A 533 -16.89 60.82 47.36
C ASN A 533 -16.64 60.11 48.71
N LEU A 534 -15.39 59.66 48.94
CA LEU A 534 -14.96 59.08 50.22
C LEU A 534 -15.02 60.12 51.35
N THR A 535 -15.94 59.97 52.29
CA THR A 535 -15.98 60.81 53.50
C THR A 535 -15.09 60.20 54.59
N ILE A 536 -14.04 60.92 55.03
CA ILE A 536 -13.16 60.51 56.14
C ILE A 536 -13.92 60.60 57.47
N ALA A 537 -13.81 59.57 58.31
CA ALA A 537 -14.59 59.41 59.53
C ALA A 537 -14.35 60.55 60.54
N GLY A 538 -15.36 61.41 60.68
CA GLY A 538 -15.45 62.43 61.72
C GLY A 538 -16.88 62.89 61.89
N GLY A 539 -17.71 62.12 62.62
CA GLY A 539 -18.95 62.68 63.19
C GLY A 539 -20.21 61.79 63.27
N SER A 540 -20.26 60.58 62.70
CA SER A 540 -21.51 59.79 62.75
C SER A 540 -21.27 58.29 62.89
N SER A 541 -21.95 57.67 63.86
CA SER A 541 -22.02 56.23 64.07
C SER A 541 -22.38 55.47 62.77
N PRO A 542 -21.82 54.26 62.52
CA PRO A 542 -22.20 53.41 61.39
C PRO A 542 -23.71 53.18 61.26
N SER A 543 -24.44 53.21 62.39
CA SER A 543 -25.90 53.11 62.43
C SER A 543 -26.66 54.30 61.83
N ASN A 544 -26.01 55.47 61.71
CA ASN A 544 -26.59 56.67 61.09
C ASN A 544 -26.15 56.83 59.62
N GLN A 545 -24.98 56.27 59.25
CA GLN A 545 -24.51 56.22 57.86
C GLN A 545 -25.26 55.16 57.03
N SER A 546 -25.73 54.08 57.65
CA SER A 546 -26.45 52.99 56.97
C SER A 546 -27.84 53.36 56.43
N GLY A 547 -28.36 54.57 56.68
CA GLY A 547 -29.63 55.03 56.12
C GLY A 547 -30.82 54.12 56.45
N ALA A 548 -31.02 53.80 57.75
CA ALA A 548 -32.04 52.88 58.27
C ALA A 548 -33.53 53.32 58.07
N SER A 549 -33.80 54.21 57.10
CA SER A 549 -35.15 54.62 56.65
C SER A 549 -35.39 54.42 55.15
N GLY A 550 -34.49 53.71 54.43
CA GLY A 550 -34.71 53.33 53.02
C GLY A 550 -34.41 54.43 51.98
N GLN A 551 -33.66 55.47 52.34
CA GLN A 551 -33.18 56.52 51.42
C GLN A 551 -31.64 56.56 51.31
N GLY A 552 -30.96 55.42 51.53
CA GLY A 552 -29.50 55.30 51.45
C GLY A 552 -29.00 54.73 50.11
N ALA A 553 -27.73 55.02 49.77
CA ALA A 553 -27.04 54.60 48.54
C ALA A 553 -26.70 53.09 48.46
N LEU A 554 -27.36 52.24 49.26
CA LEU A 554 -27.01 50.83 49.47
C LEU A 554 -27.77 49.84 48.55
N TYR A 555 -28.75 50.32 47.78
CA TYR A 555 -29.53 49.54 46.78
C TYR A 555 -29.93 48.15 47.29
N LEU A 556 -30.58 48.09 48.46
CA LEU A 556 -30.91 46.85 49.17
C LEU A 556 -32.19 46.20 48.64
N ASN A 557 -32.21 44.86 48.59
CA ASN A 557 -33.46 44.12 48.41
C ASN A 557 -34.24 43.98 49.73
N SER A 558 -35.50 43.54 49.68
CA SER A 558 -36.37 43.49 50.86
C SER A 558 -35.89 42.59 52.00
N LYS A 559 -35.10 41.54 51.70
CA LYS A 559 -34.58 40.61 52.70
C LYS A 559 -33.27 41.10 53.32
N GLU A 560 -32.42 41.72 52.51
CA GLU A 560 -31.18 42.38 52.95
C GLU A 560 -31.47 43.59 53.85
N ASP A 561 -32.48 44.40 53.47
CA ASP A 561 -32.98 45.49 54.31
C ASP A 561 -33.48 44.96 55.66
N ALA A 562 -34.27 43.89 55.66
CA ALA A 562 -34.73 43.26 56.89
C ALA A 562 -33.58 42.68 57.73
N GLU A 563 -32.57 42.04 57.13
CA GLU A 563 -31.39 41.54 57.85
C GLU A 563 -30.65 42.67 58.57
N LEU A 564 -30.35 43.75 57.84
CA LEU A 564 -29.51 44.85 58.32
C LEU A 564 -30.24 45.77 59.31
N ASN A 565 -31.49 46.11 59.00
CA ASN A 565 -32.25 47.12 59.74
C ASN A 565 -33.20 46.53 60.79
N THR A 566 -33.52 45.23 60.74
CA THR A 566 -34.44 44.60 61.70
C THR A 566 -33.85 43.43 62.48
N LEU A 567 -33.27 42.42 61.81
CA LEU A 567 -32.85 41.18 62.47
C LEU A 567 -31.55 41.35 63.28
N LEU A 568 -30.50 41.95 62.69
CA LEU A 568 -29.22 42.16 63.37
C LEU A 568 -29.32 43.09 64.59
N PRO A 569 -30.02 44.25 64.53
CA PRO A 569 -30.23 45.08 65.71
C PRO A 569 -31.03 44.35 66.81
N THR A 570 -32.08 43.61 66.43
CA THR A 570 -32.89 42.84 67.38
C THR A 570 -32.07 41.72 68.05
N ALA A 571 -31.22 41.00 67.31
CA ALA A 571 -30.33 39.97 67.84
C ALA A 571 -29.29 40.55 68.82
N ARG A 572 -28.69 41.69 68.48
CA ARG A 572 -27.80 42.45 69.38
C ARG A 572 -28.51 42.80 70.69
N ASP A 573 -29.68 43.42 70.59
CA ASP A 573 -30.39 43.96 71.75
C ASP A 573 -30.91 42.84 72.67
N THR A 574 -31.39 41.74 72.08
CA THR A 574 -31.81 40.54 72.82
C THR A 574 -30.63 39.78 73.42
N GLY A 575 -29.49 39.69 72.73
CA GLY A 575 -28.25 39.08 73.24
C GLY A 575 -27.65 39.86 74.42
N LEU A 576 -27.70 41.19 74.38
CA LEU A 576 -27.39 42.04 75.52
C LEU A 576 -28.33 41.77 76.70
N ALA A 577 -29.65 41.74 76.46
CA ALA A 577 -30.63 41.45 77.50
C ALA A 577 -30.42 40.07 78.15
N ALA A 578 -30.14 39.03 77.37
CA ALA A 578 -29.84 37.69 77.87
C ALA A 578 -28.55 37.67 78.72
N SER A 579 -27.49 38.35 78.27
CA SER A 579 -26.21 38.45 79.00
C SER A 579 -26.36 39.17 80.35
N VAL A 580 -27.24 40.18 80.43
CA VAL A 580 -27.58 40.85 81.68
C VAL A 580 -28.30 39.90 82.65
N VAL A 581 -29.25 39.09 82.15
CA VAL A 581 -29.96 38.10 82.96
C VAL A 581 -29.00 37.01 83.48
N GLU A 582 -28.05 36.54 82.67
CA GLU A 582 -27.01 35.59 83.11
C GLU A 582 -26.05 36.17 84.15
N ALA A 583 -25.69 37.45 84.05
CA ALA A 583 -24.87 38.13 85.04
C ALA A 583 -25.58 38.24 86.40
N VAL A 584 -26.90 38.50 86.39
CA VAL A 584 -27.74 38.49 87.60
C VAL A 584 -27.87 37.07 88.18
N GLY A 585 -27.96 36.04 87.33
CA GLY A 585 -27.96 34.63 87.76
C GLY A 585 -26.67 34.21 88.48
N ALA A 586 -25.51 34.74 88.09
CA ALA A 586 -24.25 34.53 88.80
C ALA A 586 -24.17 35.31 90.13
N ALA A 587 -24.84 36.47 90.23
CA ALA A 587 -24.93 37.23 91.47
C ALA A 587 -25.80 36.53 92.54
N LEU A 588 -26.80 35.73 92.13
CA LEU A 588 -27.57 34.86 93.03
C LEU A 588 -26.74 33.71 93.62
N ALA A 589 -25.57 33.41 93.03
CA ALA A 589 -24.67 32.38 93.51
C ALA A 589 -23.84 32.77 94.76
N PHE A 590 -24.06 33.98 95.30
CA PHE A 590 -23.53 34.46 96.57
C PHE A 590 -24.40 34.08 97.78
N ILE A 591 -25.54 33.41 97.58
CA ILE A 591 -26.35 32.87 98.66
C ILE A 591 -25.65 31.60 99.19
N PRO A 592 -25.29 31.52 100.49
CA PRO A 592 -24.60 30.36 101.06
C PRO A 592 -25.52 29.15 101.19
N ASP A 593 -25.03 27.97 100.79
CA ASP A 593 -25.68 26.67 101.01
C ASP A 593 -25.59 26.24 102.49
N ALA A 594 -26.68 25.70 103.04
CA ALA A 594 -26.79 25.28 104.44
C ALA A 594 -26.06 23.95 104.74
N LYS A 595 -25.53 23.82 105.97
CA LYS A 595 -24.99 22.56 106.55
C LYS A 595 -25.78 22.14 107.78
N GLY A 596 -26.03 20.84 107.95
CA GLY A 596 -26.59 20.22 109.15
C GLY A 596 -25.92 18.89 109.49
N ASN A 597 -25.67 18.63 110.78
CA ASN A 597 -25.18 17.36 111.32
C ASN A 597 -26.29 16.71 112.16
N LEU A 598 -26.62 15.44 111.91
CA LEU A 598 -27.37 14.60 112.84
C LEU A 598 -26.75 13.20 112.88
N HIS A 599 -26.09 12.89 114.00
CA HIS A 599 -25.72 11.54 114.39
C HIS A 599 -26.20 11.29 115.82
N PHE A 600 -27.10 10.33 115.98
CA PHE A 600 -27.37 9.63 117.24
C PHE A 600 -27.23 8.14 116.92
N TRP A 601 -26.28 7.47 117.58
CA TRP A 601 -26.04 6.00 117.52
C TRP A 601 -25.45 5.44 116.21
N GLY A 602 -24.23 5.86 115.89
CA GLY A 602 -23.24 5.07 115.15
C GLY A 602 -23.74 4.20 113.99
N LEU A 603 -24.12 4.83 112.86
CA LEU A 603 -24.10 4.33 111.46
C LEU A 603 -24.68 5.44 110.56
N GLY A 604 -23.88 6.08 109.70
CA GLY A 604 -24.34 7.11 108.75
C GLY A 604 -23.25 8.07 108.27
N GLY A 605 -23.21 8.39 106.98
CA GLY A 605 -22.10 9.07 106.29
C GLY A 605 -22.12 10.60 106.28
N THR A 606 -20.96 11.18 105.97
CA THR A 606 -20.73 12.61 105.70
C THR A 606 -20.74 12.86 104.18
N ILE A 607 -21.44 13.90 103.73
CA ILE A 607 -21.27 14.46 102.38
C ILE A 607 -20.36 15.69 102.52
N ASP A 608 -19.24 15.67 101.82
CA ASP A 608 -18.20 16.70 101.88
C ASP A 608 -18.46 17.84 100.88
N VAL A 609 -18.15 19.07 101.32
CA VAL A 609 -18.29 20.33 100.57
C VAL A 609 -16.89 20.84 100.23
N LYS A 610 -16.58 20.91 98.94
CA LYS A 610 -15.32 21.43 98.40
C LYS A 610 -15.23 22.96 98.55
N VAL A 611 -14.16 23.43 99.21
CA VAL A 611 -13.75 24.83 99.27
C VAL A 611 -12.88 25.14 98.04
N GLY A 612 -13.43 25.91 97.09
CA GLY A 612 -12.70 26.34 95.88
C GLY A 612 -13.49 27.16 94.84
N THR A 613 -14.71 27.64 95.15
CA THR A 613 -15.66 28.14 94.14
C THR A 613 -16.13 29.60 94.32
N ALA A 614 -15.63 30.36 95.30
CA ALA A 614 -15.97 31.78 95.45
C ALA A 614 -15.02 32.72 94.69
N ILE A 615 -13.72 32.42 94.66
CA ILE A 615 -12.71 33.25 93.97
C ILE A 615 -12.81 33.06 92.44
N THR A 616 -13.04 31.82 91.98
CA THR A 616 -13.28 31.49 90.56
C THR A 616 -14.53 32.16 89.99
N LYS A 617 -15.61 32.29 90.77
CA LYS A 617 -16.84 32.98 90.33
C LYS A 617 -16.68 34.51 90.20
N SER A 618 -15.84 35.15 91.01
CA SER A 618 -15.57 36.60 90.86
C SER A 618 -14.79 36.94 89.58
N VAL A 619 -13.81 36.11 89.23
CA VAL A 619 -13.08 36.19 87.95
C VAL A 619 -14.01 35.84 86.78
N GLU A 620 -14.96 34.93 86.99
CA GLU A 620 -15.99 34.58 86.01
C GLU A 620 -16.93 35.76 85.71
N ILE A 621 -17.33 36.57 86.69
CA ILE A 621 -18.15 37.78 86.48
C ILE A 621 -17.41 38.82 85.65
N ALA A 622 -16.15 39.11 85.99
CA ALA A 622 -15.33 40.05 85.21
C ALA A 622 -15.12 39.54 83.78
N ALA A 623 -14.87 38.24 83.62
CA ALA A 623 -14.78 37.60 82.31
C ALA A 623 -16.11 37.65 81.53
N ARG A 624 -17.28 37.54 82.20
CA ARG A 624 -18.61 37.67 81.58
C ARG A 624 -18.91 39.10 81.12
N ILE A 625 -18.53 40.13 81.89
CA ILE A 625 -18.68 41.54 81.48
C ILE A 625 -17.77 41.84 80.29
N LEU A 626 -16.52 41.39 80.33
CA LEU A 626 -15.60 41.53 79.20
C LEU A 626 -16.10 40.77 77.97
N ARG A 627 -16.72 39.59 78.15
CA ARG A 627 -17.40 38.86 77.06
C ARG A 627 -18.61 39.63 76.52
N MET A 628 -19.40 40.29 77.36
CA MET A 628 -20.53 41.12 76.93
C MET A 628 -20.07 42.28 76.04
N ILE A 629 -19.03 43.01 76.46
CA ILE A 629 -18.44 44.10 75.67
C ILE A 629 -17.86 43.55 74.36
N SER A 630 -17.19 42.38 74.43
CA SER A 630 -16.66 41.70 73.25
C SER A 630 -17.77 41.31 72.26
N VAL A 631 -18.85 40.67 72.73
CA VAL A 631 -20.00 40.26 71.90
C VAL A 631 -20.69 41.47 71.27
N TYR A 632 -20.89 42.55 72.04
CA TYR A 632 -21.46 43.79 71.50
C TYR A 632 -20.60 44.39 70.39
N ASN A 633 -19.30 44.48 70.61
CA ASN A 633 -18.36 44.99 69.62
C ASN A 633 -18.24 44.07 68.41
N GLN A 634 -18.30 42.75 68.61
CA GLN A 634 -18.34 41.75 67.54
C GLN A 634 -19.59 41.94 66.67
N GLU A 635 -20.75 42.18 67.28
CA GLU A 635 -22.01 42.35 66.55
C GLU A 635 -22.09 43.71 65.83
N GLN A 636 -21.54 44.77 66.43
CA GLN A 636 -21.36 46.05 65.74
C GLN A 636 -20.37 45.94 64.59
N ALA A 637 -19.28 45.19 64.77
CA ALA A 637 -18.34 44.89 63.69
C ALA A 637 -19.02 44.09 62.57
N ASN A 638 -19.91 43.16 62.89
CA ASN A 638 -20.69 42.40 61.92
C ASN A 638 -21.64 43.31 61.11
N ILE A 639 -22.38 44.20 61.77
CA ILE A 639 -23.27 45.16 61.09
C ILE A 639 -22.47 46.12 60.19
N ALA A 640 -21.35 46.65 60.69
CA ALA A 640 -20.48 47.52 59.91
C ALA A 640 -19.85 46.78 58.72
N ALA A 641 -19.39 45.53 58.92
CA ALA A 641 -18.83 44.70 57.84
C ALA A 641 -19.87 44.39 56.77
N LYS A 642 -21.12 44.10 57.16
CA LYS A 642 -22.22 43.85 56.22
C LYS A 642 -22.63 45.12 55.46
N THR A 643 -22.73 46.26 56.14
CA THR A 643 -23.01 47.54 55.50
C THR A 643 -21.93 47.90 54.47
N ALA A 644 -20.65 47.77 54.87
CA ALA A 644 -19.51 47.99 53.98
C ALA A 644 -19.48 47.03 52.78
N LEU A 645 -19.92 45.78 52.94
CA LEU A 645 -20.06 44.83 51.83
C LEU A 645 -21.08 45.32 50.80
N HIS A 646 -22.22 45.84 51.26
CA HIS A 646 -23.27 46.36 50.39
C HIS A 646 -22.87 47.68 49.70
N GLU A 647 -22.17 48.56 50.41
CA GLU A 647 -21.53 49.76 49.84
C GLU A 647 -20.56 49.40 48.71
N ARG A 648 -19.61 48.49 48.96
CA ARG A 648 -18.65 48.05 47.94
C ARG A 648 -19.33 47.43 46.73
N ARG A 649 -20.39 46.66 46.95
CA ARG A 649 -21.19 46.08 45.87
C ARG A 649 -21.90 47.14 45.03
N ALA A 650 -22.42 48.20 45.65
CA ALA A 650 -23.04 49.31 44.94
C ALA A 650 -22.02 50.08 44.08
N ASP A 651 -20.83 50.33 44.64
CA ASP A 651 -19.71 50.93 43.90
C ASP A 651 -19.28 50.03 42.72
N ASP A 652 -19.23 48.71 42.92
CA ASP A 652 -18.95 47.75 41.85
C ASP A 652 -20.03 47.81 40.75
N TRP A 653 -21.32 47.92 41.09
CA TRP A 653 -22.39 48.07 40.10
C TRP A 653 -22.27 49.37 39.30
N LEU A 654 -21.96 50.50 39.95
CA LEU A 654 -21.71 51.78 39.28
C LEU A 654 -20.50 51.71 38.34
N LEU A 655 -19.42 51.07 38.79
CA LEU A 655 -18.24 50.84 37.96
C LEU A 655 -18.59 49.98 36.74
N GLN A 656 -19.30 48.87 36.92
CA GLN A 656 -19.69 47.99 35.82
C GLN A 656 -20.64 48.68 34.82
N TYR A 657 -21.53 49.54 35.30
CA TYR A 657 -22.35 50.39 34.44
C TYR A 657 -21.49 51.31 33.57
N ASN A 658 -20.56 52.06 34.18
CA ASN A 658 -19.67 52.97 33.45
C ASN A 658 -18.75 52.23 32.47
N LEU A 659 -18.25 51.05 32.84
CA LEU A 659 -17.47 50.20 31.95
C LEU A 659 -18.31 49.75 30.74
N ALA A 660 -19.56 49.35 30.95
CA ALA A 660 -20.46 48.98 29.86
C ALA A 660 -20.77 50.17 28.93
N ALA A 661 -20.95 51.37 29.48
CA ALA A 661 -21.13 52.59 28.70
C ALA A 661 -19.89 52.94 27.86
N HIS A 662 -18.70 52.86 28.44
CA HIS A 662 -17.45 53.05 27.70
C HIS A 662 -17.24 52.00 26.62
N GLU A 663 -17.56 50.74 26.89
CA GLU A 663 -17.47 49.66 25.91
C GLU A 663 -18.39 49.90 24.71
N LEU A 664 -19.61 50.38 24.94
CA LEU A 664 -20.53 50.75 23.85
C LEU A 664 -20.00 51.89 23.00
N MET A 665 -19.42 52.93 23.60
CA MET A 665 -18.78 54.03 22.87
C MET A 665 -17.59 53.52 22.04
N GLN A 666 -16.77 52.63 22.61
CA GLN A 666 -15.65 52.01 21.91
C GLN A 666 -16.13 51.15 20.72
N ILE A 667 -17.14 50.31 20.92
CA ILE A 667 -17.73 49.48 19.85
C ILE A 667 -18.31 50.38 18.74
N GLY A 668 -18.93 51.50 19.08
CA GLY A 668 -19.39 52.50 18.10
C GLY A 668 -18.28 52.99 17.17
N ARG A 669 -17.13 53.36 17.72
CA ARG A 669 -15.93 53.77 16.94
C ARG A 669 -15.33 52.63 16.12
N GLN A 670 -15.36 51.41 16.64
CA GLN A 670 -14.91 50.21 15.93
C GLN A 670 -15.81 49.90 14.73
N ILE A 671 -17.13 50.05 14.86
CA ILE A 671 -18.08 49.90 13.74
C ILE A 671 -17.75 50.89 12.64
N LEU A 672 -17.53 52.17 12.98
CA LEU A 672 -17.14 53.20 12.02
C LEU A 672 -15.84 52.83 11.28
N THR A 673 -14.83 52.34 12.01
CA THR A 673 -13.56 51.89 11.41
C THR A 673 -13.77 50.70 10.46
N SER A 674 -14.62 49.75 10.84
CA SER A 674 -14.95 48.56 10.03
C SER A 674 -15.67 48.94 8.73
N LEU A 675 -16.57 49.93 8.77
CA LEU A 675 -17.26 50.43 7.57
C LEU A 675 -16.30 51.09 6.57
N ILE A 676 -15.30 51.84 7.05
CA ILE A 676 -14.26 52.40 6.18
C ILE A 676 -13.41 51.27 5.58
N ALA A 677 -13.03 50.27 6.39
CA ALA A 677 -12.27 49.11 5.91
C ALA A 677 -13.04 48.30 4.85
N GLU A 678 -14.36 48.19 4.98
CA GLU A 678 -15.22 47.56 3.96
C GLU A 678 -15.13 48.29 2.61
N GLN A 679 -15.17 49.63 2.60
CA GLN A 679 -15.04 50.43 1.38
C GLN A 679 -13.65 50.32 0.75
N ILE A 680 -12.59 50.27 1.55
CA ILE A 680 -11.22 50.03 1.07
C ILE A 680 -11.14 48.67 0.38
N ALA A 681 -11.64 47.61 1.01
CA ALA A 681 -11.63 46.26 0.44
C ALA A 681 -12.44 46.17 -0.87
N HIS A 682 -13.58 46.87 -0.95
CA HIS A 682 -14.36 46.96 -2.17
C HIS A 682 -13.60 47.67 -3.31
N HIS A 683 -12.88 48.76 -3.01
CA HIS A 683 -12.06 49.46 -4.01
C HIS A 683 -10.85 48.64 -4.48
N GLU A 684 -10.20 47.88 -3.58
CA GLU A 684 -9.14 46.94 -3.94
C GLU A 684 -9.65 45.86 -4.90
N TYR A 685 -10.87 45.34 -4.68
CA TYR A 685 -11.51 44.38 -5.59
C TYR A 685 -11.69 44.94 -7.01
N LEU A 686 -12.19 46.18 -7.14
CA LEU A 686 -12.35 46.85 -8.44
C LEU A 686 -11.00 47.10 -9.14
N THR A 687 -9.95 47.40 -8.37
CA THR A 687 -8.60 47.59 -8.92
C THR A 687 -8.06 46.32 -9.56
N ILE A 688 -8.23 45.16 -8.92
CA ILE A 688 -7.82 43.86 -9.48
C ILE A 688 -8.63 43.54 -10.75
N GLN A 689 -9.93 43.86 -10.77
CA GLN A 689 -10.76 43.67 -11.96
C GLN A 689 -10.20 44.46 -13.17
N GLN A 690 -9.75 45.70 -12.95
CA GLN A 690 -9.11 46.51 -14.00
C GLN A 690 -7.77 45.93 -14.46
N GLN A 691 -6.96 45.37 -13.54
CA GLN A 691 -5.69 44.72 -13.89
C GLN A 691 -5.89 43.47 -14.75
N ILE A 692 -6.92 42.68 -14.48
CA ILE A 692 -7.27 41.50 -15.29
C ILE A 692 -7.56 41.92 -16.73
N GLU A 693 -8.32 43.01 -16.93
CA GLU A 693 -8.64 43.53 -18.26
C GLU A 693 -7.37 43.92 -19.05
N GLN A 694 -6.42 44.61 -18.40
CA GLN A 694 -5.13 44.96 -19.01
C GLN A 694 -4.27 43.74 -19.35
N SER A 695 -4.26 42.72 -18.47
CA SER A 695 -3.55 41.46 -18.72
C SER A 695 -4.13 40.68 -19.90
N GLN A 696 -5.45 40.69 -20.07
CA GLN A 696 -6.12 40.06 -21.22
C GLN A 696 -5.79 40.77 -22.53
N GLU A 697 -5.63 42.09 -22.52
CA GLU A 697 -5.21 42.86 -23.70
C GLU A 697 -3.78 42.49 -24.13
N THR A 698 -2.88 42.28 -23.17
CA THR A 698 -1.50 41.81 -23.41
C THR A 698 -1.46 40.39 -23.98
N GLU A 699 -2.29 39.48 -23.46
CA GLU A 699 -2.43 38.11 -23.99
C GLU A 699 -2.91 38.12 -25.45
N ARG A 700 -3.87 38.99 -25.78
CA ARG A 700 -4.37 39.17 -27.15
C ARG A 700 -3.24 39.60 -28.09
N PHE A 701 -2.44 40.58 -27.70
CA PHE A 701 -1.29 41.04 -28.49
C PHE A 701 -0.26 39.92 -28.74
N LEU A 702 0.04 39.09 -27.75
CA LEU A 702 0.99 37.97 -27.89
C LEU A 702 0.51 36.90 -28.89
N ASN A 703 -0.81 36.70 -29.00
CA ASN A 703 -1.40 35.79 -29.98
C ASN A 703 -1.42 36.38 -31.41
N GLU A 704 -1.70 37.68 -31.54
CA GLU A 704 -1.90 38.33 -32.84
C GLU A 704 -0.60 38.75 -33.56
N LYS A 705 0.54 38.85 -32.87
CA LYS A 705 1.83 39.24 -33.49
C LYS A 705 2.33 38.21 -34.52
N PHE A 706 3.09 38.66 -35.54
CA PHE A 706 3.61 37.77 -36.59
C PHE A 706 4.64 36.74 -36.09
N THR A 707 5.57 37.15 -35.22
CA THR A 707 6.57 36.24 -34.61
C THR A 707 5.96 35.52 -33.41
N ASN A 708 4.84 34.82 -33.63
CA ASN A 708 4.14 34.04 -32.61
C ASN A 708 4.71 32.62 -32.49
N GLN A 709 4.14 31.83 -31.57
CA GLN A 709 4.51 30.44 -31.37
C GLN A 709 4.28 29.58 -32.63
N GLU A 710 3.23 29.85 -33.40
CA GLU A 710 2.86 29.06 -34.58
C GLU A 710 3.94 29.12 -35.67
N LEU A 711 4.53 30.30 -35.92
CA LEU A 711 5.62 30.48 -36.86
C LEU A 711 6.84 29.61 -36.50
N TYR A 712 7.27 29.64 -35.23
CA TYR A 712 8.42 28.86 -34.78
C TYR A 712 8.14 27.36 -34.76
N ALA A 713 6.91 26.94 -34.42
CA ALA A 713 6.50 25.53 -34.50
C ALA A 713 6.58 25.00 -35.95
N TRP A 714 6.12 25.79 -36.93
CA TRP A 714 6.28 25.46 -38.34
C TRP A 714 7.75 25.35 -38.75
N MET A 715 8.60 26.32 -38.37
CA MET A 715 10.04 26.29 -38.65
C MET A 715 10.73 25.06 -38.06
N GLN A 716 10.40 24.69 -36.82
CA GLN A 716 10.93 23.49 -36.16
C GLN A 716 10.58 22.21 -36.91
N GLY A 717 9.33 22.10 -37.40
CA GLY A 717 8.88 20.95 -38.19
C GLY A 717 9.70 20.78 -39.49
N GLU A 718 9.85 21.87 -40.24
CA GLU A 718 10.54 21.83 -41.54
C GLU A 718 12.06 21.59 -41.38
N LEU A 719 12.70 22.27 -40.41
CA LEU A 719 14.13 22.09 -40.14
C LEU A 719 14.45 20.69 -39.60
N SER A 720 13.59 20.12 -38.75
CA SER A 720 13.77 18.76 -38.21
C SER A 720 13.74 17.71 -39.32
N ARG A 721 12.81 17.84 -40.28
CA ARG A 721 12.69 16.96 -41.44
C ARG A 721 13.98 16.98 -42.27
N LEU A 722 14.42 18.17 -42.67
CA LEU A 722 15.65 18.34 -43.47
C LEU A 722 16.88 17.83 -42.72
N TYR A 723 16.98 18.09 -41.41
CA TYR A 723 18.10 17.65 -40.58
C TYR A 723 18.23 16.12 -40.54
N TYR A 724 17.12 15.39 -40.38
CA TYR A 724 17.14 13.92 -40.37
C TYR A 724 17.47 13.31 -41.74
N GLU A 725 16.92 13.87 -42.82
CA GLU A 725 17.19 13.40 -44.19
C GLU A 725 18.69 13.53 -44.54
N TYR A 726 19.31 14.68 -44.22
CA TYR A 726 20.74 14.90 -44.43
C TYR A 726 21.61 14.00 -43.53
N TYR A 727 21.21 13.79 -42.27
CA TYR A 727 21.90 12.87 -41.36
C TYR A 727 21.94 11.45 -41.93
N ARG A 728 20.80 10.92 -42.39
CA ARG A 728 20.73 9.58 -42.98
C ARG A 728 21.63 9.46 -44.19
N PHE A 729 21.63 10.47 -45.06
CA PHE A 729 22.48 10.47 -46.25
C PHE A 729 23.98 10.52 -45.91
N ALA A 730 24.38 11.32 -44.94
CA ALA A 730 25.74 11.37 -44.44
C ALA A 730 26.17 10.03 -43.82
N PHE A 731 25.30 9.42 -43.01
CA PHE A 731 25.55 8.14 -42.34
C PHE A 731 25.71 6.99 -43.34
N ASP A 732 24.81 6.87 -44.32
CA ASP A 732 24.88 5.82 -45.34
C ASP A 732 26.18 5.95 -46.17
N THR A 733 26.59 7.18 -46.49
CA THR A 733 27.83 7.46 -47.20
C THR A 733 29.07 7.10 -46.37
N ALA A 734 29.07 7.42 -45.07
CA ALA A 734 30.13 7.06 -44.14
C ALA A 734 30.29 5.54 -43.97
N ARG A 735 29.17 4.81 -43.86
CA ARG A 735 29.16 3.34 -43.80
C ARG A 735 29.68 2.69 -45.07
N LYS A 736 29.30 3.22 -46.23
CA LYS A 736 29.84 2.76 -47.51
C LYS A 736 31.36 2.98 -47.60
N ALA A 737 31.87 4.09 -47.07
CA ALA A 737 33.31 4.35 -46.99
C ALA A 737 34.02 3.33 -46.07
N GLU A 738 33.46 3.03 -44.90
CA GLU A 738 34.01 2.06 -43.95
C GLU A 738 34.13 0.65 -44.55
N GLN A 739 33.08 0.16 -45.21
CA GLN A 739 33.12 -1.16 -45.84
C GLN A 739 34.10 -1.23 -47.01
N THR A 740 34.20 -0.15 -47.80
CA THR A 740 35.16 -0.05 -48.90
C THR A 740 36.59 -0.06 -48.35
N MET A 741 36.84 0.65 -47.24
CA MET A 741 38.11 0.62 -46.50
C MET A 741 38.48 -0.79 -46.01
N LYS A 742 37.54 -1.47 -45.33
CA LYS A 742 37.75 -2.84 -44.82
C LYS A 742 38.10 -3.81 -45.97
N ARG A 743 37.42 -3.69 -47.11
CA ARG A 743 37.71 -4.48 -48.31
C ARG A 743 39.09 -4.19 -48.90
N GLU A 744 39.53 -2.93 -48.94
CA GLU A 744 40.85 -2.57 -49.47
C GLU A 744 41.99 -3.05 -48.57
N LEU A 745 41.85 -2.88 -47.26
CA LEU A 745 42.93 -3.16 -46.32
C LEU A 745 42.97 -4.63 -45.86
N MET A 746 41.83 -5.30 -45.65
CA MET A 746 41.73 -6.69 -45.16
C MET A 746 42.77 -6.99 -44.08
N ARG A 747 42.77 -6.16 -43.04
CA ARG A 747 43.73 -6.17 -41.95
C ARG A 747 42.97 -6.45 -40.67
N PRO A 748 43.40 -7.42 -39.84
CA PRO A 748 42.73 -7.70 -38.58
C PRO A 748 42.56 -6.46 -37.69
N GLU A 749 43.51 -5.53 -37.73
CA GLU A 749 43.48 -4.28 -36.96
C GLU A 749 42.31 -3.36 -37.34
N VAL A 750 41.97 -3.33 -38.63
CA VAL A 750 40.90 -2.49 -39.20
C VAL A 750 39.56 -3.23 -39.20
N ASP A 751 39.57 -4.53 -39.50
CA ASP A 751 38.35 -5.33 -39.58
C ASP A 751 37.71 -5.53 -38.20
N ALA A 752 38.52 -5.63 -37.14
CA ALA A 752 38.04 -5.76 -35.75
C ALA A 752 37.42 -4.46 -35.20
N THR A 753 37.71 -3.30 -35.80
CA THR A 753 37.23 -2.01 -35.31
C THR A 753 36.08 -1.52 -36.17
N ASP A 754 34.96 -1.16 -35.54
CA ASP A 754 33.89 -0.41 -36.19
C ASP A 754 34.12 1.08 -35.92
N TYR A 755 34.46 1.82 -36.98
CA TYR A 755 34.70 3.26 -36.92
C TYR A 755 33.39 4.03 -36.89
N ILE A 756 32.43 3.63 -37.73
CA ILE A 756 31.11 4.25 -37.77
C ILE A 756 30.18 3.46 -36.84
N LYS A 757 29.49 4.15 -35.95
CA LYS A 757 28.57 3.55 -34.96
C LYS A 757 27.12 3.75 -35.36
N PHE A 758 26.24 2.85 -34.97
CA PHE A 758 24.83 2.94 -35.40
C PHE A 758 24.03 4.06 -34.67
N ASN A 759 24.48 4.51 -33.49
CA ASN A 759 23.70 5.37 -32.60
C ASN A 759 24.24 6.81 -32.48
N TYR A 760 24.40 7.52 -33.60
CA TYR A 760 24.71 8.97 -33.55
C TYR A 760 23.46 9.82 -33.37
N TRP A 761 22.31 9.35 -33.86
CA TRP A 761 21.04 10.06 -33.76
C TRP A 761 20.31 9.74 -32.45
N ASP A 762 20.37 10.68 -31.50
CA ASP A 762 19.60 10.61 -30.27
C ASP A 762 18.19 11.18 -30.50
N GLY A 763 17.19 10.30 -30.64
CA GLY A 763 15.78 10.69 -30.79
C GLY A 763 15.26 11.52 -29.61
N GLY A 764 15.74 11.25 -28.39
CA GLY A 764 15.33 11.99 -27.19
C GLY A 764 15.81 13.44 -27.18
N ARG A 765 16.85 13.76 -27.96
CA ARG A 765 17.41 15.12 -28.10
C ARG A 765 17.25 15.68 -29.51
N LYS A 766 16.25 15.20 -30.26
CA LYS A 766 15.96 15.61 -31.64
C LYS A 766 17.17 15.51 -32.58
N GLY A 767 18.08 14.56 -32.30
CA GLY A 767 19.28 14.30 -33.08
C GLY A 767 20.40 15.32 -32.96
N LEU A 768 20.33 16.32 -32.06
CA LEU A 768 21.37 17.34 -31.91
C LEU A 768 22.75 16.71 -31.62
N LEU A 769 23.82 17.31 -32.16
CA LEU A 769 25.22 16.84 -32.10
C LEU A 769 25.54 15.55 -32.87
N SER A 770 24.57 14.95 -33.56
CA SER A 770 24.81 13.75 -34.38
C SER A 770 25.79 14.01 -35.53
N GLY A 771 25.75 15.21 -36.12
CA GLY A 771 26.68 15.65 -37.16
C GLY A 771 28.12 15.78 -36.67
N GLU A 772 28.35 16.39 -35.51
CA GLU A 772 29.67 16.52 -34.88
C GLU A 772 30.30 15.16 -34.57
N ALA A 773 29.51 14.25 -33.98
CA ALA A 773 29.99 12.93 -33.59
C ALA A 773 30.34 12.07 -34.81
N LEU A 774 29.48 12.05 -35.83
CA LEU A 774 29.74 11.35 -37.08
C LEU A 774 30.98 11.93 -37.80
N TYR A 775 31.10 13.26 -37.85
CA TYR A 775 32.26 13.92 -38.48
C TYR A 775 33.59 13.50 -37.85
N LEU A 776 33.66 13.43 -36.51
CA LEU A 776 34.86 13.00 -35.80
C LEU A 776 35.23 11.55 -36.11
N ASP A 777 34.25 10.65 -36.13
CA ASP A 777 34.50 9.23 -36.38
C ASP A 777 34.89 8.95 -37.84
N VAL A 778 34.32 9.69 -38.80
CA VAL A 778 34.79 9.68 -40.20
C VAL A 778 36.24 10.18 -40.30
N LYS A 779 36.63 11.21 -39.53
CA LYS A 779 38.03 11.66 -39.46
C LYS A 779 38.98 10.64 -38.83
N ARG A 780 38.54 9.90 -37.80
CA ARG A 780 39.32 8.79 -37.23
C ARG A 780 39.52 7.68 -38.25
N MET A 781 38.48 7.35 -39.01
CA MET A 781 38.55 6.37 -40.09
C MET A 781 39.54 6.79 -41.19
N GLU A 782 39.54 8.08 -41.56
CA GLU A 782 40.52 8.65 -42.50
C GLU A 782 41.97 8.46 -42.01
N MET A 783 42.24 8.76 -40.74
CA MET A 783 43.58 8.59 -40.16
C MET A 783 43.97 7.11 -40.10
N ALA A 784 43.05 6.23 -39.69
CA ALA A 784 43.30 4.80 -39.64
C ALA A 784 43.57 4.20 -41.02
N TYR A 785 42.95 4.73 -42.08
CA TYR A 785 43.26 4.36 -43.46
C TYR A 785 44.71 4.67 -43.80
N HIS A 786 45.16 5.90 -43.49
CA HIS A 786 46.54 6.30 -43.77
C HIS A 786 47.58 5.51 -42.97
N GLU A 787 47.30 5.14 -41.72
CA GLU A 787 48.21 4.34 -40.88
C GLU A 787 48.34 2.87 -41.35
N ASN A 788 47.24 2.28 -41.83
CA ASN A 788 47.18 0.86 -42.16
C ASN A 788 47.39 0.54 -43.64
N ASN A 789 47.36 1.56 -44.51
CA ASN A 789 47.73 1.45 -45.92
C ASN A 789 49.25 1.29 -46.09
N LYS A 790 49.76 0.11 -45.73
CA LYS A 790 51.16 -0.29 -45.82
C LYS A 790 51.40 -1.08 -47.11
N ARG A 791 52.60 -0.95 -47.67
CA ARG A 791 52.99 -1.65 -48.90
C ARG A 791 53.03 -3.17 -48.69
N GLU A 792 52.42 -3.91 -49.60
CA GLU A 792 52.42 -5.39 -49.64
C GLU A 792 53.53 -5.91 -50.57
N LEU A 793 53.81 -7.23 -50.55
CA LEU A 793 54.78 -7.84 -51.46
C LEU A 793 54.19 -7.89 -52.86
N GLU A 794 54.77 -7.14 -53.79
CA GLU A 794 54.35 -7.10 -55.19
C GLU A 794 55.07 -8.21 -55.97
N LEU A 795 54.31 -9.18 -56.49
CA LEU A 795 54.82 -10.37 -57.16
C LEU A 795 54.24 -10.49 -58.58
N THR A 796 55.03 -11.06 -59.49
CA THR A 796 54.58 -11.39 -60.85
C THR A 796 54.82 -12.88 -61.09
N LYS A 797 53.77 -13.60 -61.50
CA LYS A 797 53.87 -15.02 -61.87
C LYS A 797 53.37 -15.21 -63.29
N HIS A 798 54.14 -15.99 -64.06
CA HIS A 798 53.80 -16.41 -65.41
C HIS A 798 53.29 -17.85 -65.34
N ILE A 799 52.06 -18.06 -65.79
CA ILE A 799 51.36 -19.33 -65.64
C ILE A 799 51.11 -19.90 -67.03
N SER A 800 51.78 -21.02 -67.33
CA SER A 800 51.65 -21.76 -68.58
C SER A 800 50.49 -22.74 -68.51
N LEU A 801 49.52 -22.63 -69.44
CA LEU A 801 48.40 -23.54 -69.52
C LEU A 801 48.86 -24.97 -69.86
N LEU A 802 49.90 -25.12 -70.68
CA LEU A 802 50.53 -26.40 -70.99
C LEU A 802 51.03 -27.12 -69.73
N GLN A 803 51.57 -26.38 -68.74
CA GLN A 803 52.07 -26.96 -67.48
C GLN A 803 50.95 -27.20 -66.46
N VAL A 804 49.96 -26.30 -66.38
CA VAL A 804 48.85 -26.42 -65.42
C VAL A 804 47.92 -27.57 -65.81
N SER A 805 47.50 -27.62 -67.07
CA SER A 805 46.55 -28.61 -67.55
C SER A 805 46.72 -28.82 -69.06
N PRO A 806 47.59 -29.76 -69.50
CA PRO A 806 47.81 -30.00 -70.92
C PRO A 806 46.53 -30.38 -71.69
N ARG A 807 45.59 -31.07 -71.03
CA ARG A 807 44.28 -31.38 -71.60
C ARG A 807 43.46 -30.12 -71.92
N ALA A 808 43.52 -29.09 -71.08
CA ALA A 808 42.79 -27.84 -71.33
C ALA A 808 43.34 -27.10 -72.54
N LEU A 809 44.66 -27.14 -72.77
CA LEU A 809 45.26 -26.60 -73.99
C LEU A 809 44.81 -27.35 -75.24
N LEU A 810 44.80 -28.69 -75.22
CA LEU A 810 44.26 -29.49 -76.33
C LEU A 810 42.77 -29.21 -76.56
N GLN A 811 42.00 -29.02 -75.48
CA GLN A 811 40.59 -28.64 -75.57
C GLN A 811 40.43 -27.24 -76.19
N LEU A 812 41.28 -26.27 -75.82
CA LEU A 812 41.29 -24.93 -76.40
C LEU A 812 41.60 -24.97 -77.91
N ARG A 813 42.59 -25.76 -78.33
CA ARG A 813 42.93 -25.93 -79.76
C ARG A 813 41.80 -26.57 -80.56
N THR A 814 41.18 -27.63 -80.04
CA THR A 814 40.15 -28.39 -80.76
C THR A 814 38.77 -27.75 -80.72
N THR A 815 38.40 -27.12 -79.61
CA THR A 815 37.02 -26.62 -79.37
C THR A 815 36.93 -25.10 -79.28
N GLY A 816 38.04 -24.38 -79.22
CA GLY A 816 38.06 -22.92 -79.04
C GLY A 816 37.73 -22.44 -77.62
N SER A 817 37.48 -23.33 -76.65
CA SER A 817 37.22 -22.91 -75.26
C SER A 817 37.78 -23.90 -74.24
N CYS A 818 38.23 -23.40 -73.08
CA CYS A 818 38.67 -24.25 -71.99
C CYS A 818 38.48 -23.59 -70.62
N THR A 819 38.38 -24.40 -69.57
CA THR A 819 38.46 -23.95 -68.18
C THR A 819 39.78 -24.39 -67.56
N VAL A 820 40.38 -23.51 -66.77
CA VAL A 820 41.62 -23.78 -66.04
C VAL A 820 41.47 -23.36 -64.58
N SER A 821 41.86 -24.25 -63.68
CA SER A 821 41.91 -23.98 -62.24
C SER A 821 43.35 -23.68 -61.84
N LEU A 822 43.53 -22.58 -61.09
CA LEU A 822 44.80 -22.16 -60.52
C LEU A 822 44.77 -22.44 -59.01
N PRO A 823 45.33 -23.57 -58.57
CA PRO A 823 45.24 -23.99 -57.18
C PRO A 823 46.32 -23.29 -56.32
N GLU A 824 46.23 -23.40 -55.00
CA GLU A 824 47.12 -22.69 -54.07
C GLU A 824 48.58 -23.13 -54.20
N GLU A 825 48.81 -24.43 -54.43
CA GLU A 825 50.14 -25.03 -54.49
C GLU A 825 50.98 -24.44 -55.63
N LEU A 826 50.33 -24.01 -56.72
CA LEU A 826 50.97 -23.35 -57.85
C LEU A 826 51.75 -22.10 -57.42
N PHE A 827 51.20 -21.34 -56.46
CA PHE A 827 51.84 -20.14 -55.93
C PHE A 827 52.81 -20.45 -54.78
N ASP A 828 52.60 -21.57 -54.07
CA ASP A 828 53.51 -22.05 -53.02
C ASP A 828 54.84 -22.55 -53.57
N MET A 829 54.87 -23.06 -54.80
CA MET A 829 56.12 -23.44 -55.47
C MET A 829 57.09 -22.26 -55.67
N ASP A 830 56.57 -21.03 -55.83
CA ASP A 830 57.41 -19.83 -56.00
C ASP A 830 57.69 -19.15 -54.65
N GLY A 831 56.67 -19.06 -53.80
CA GLY A 831 56.72 -18.33 -52.52
C GLY A 831 55.95 -19.09 -51.45
N PRO A 832 56.53 -20.14 -50.84
CA PRO A 832 55.84 -20.93 -49.84
C PRO A 832 55.68 -20.11 -48.55
N GLY A 833 54.47 -20.17 -47.98
CA GLY A 833 54.12 -19.42 -46.76
C GLY A 833 53.61 -18.00 -47.00
N HIS A 834 53.41 -17.59 -48.26
CA HIS A 834 52.69 -16.35 -48.56
C HIS A 834 51.18 -16.55 -48.48
N TYR A 835 50.48 -15.61 -47.86
CA TYR A 835 49.01 -15.59 -47.77
C TYR A 835 48.47 -14.23 -48.27
N LEU A 836 47.14 -14.09 -48.28
CA LEU A 836 46.44 -12.91 -48.81
C LEU A 836 46.88 -12.53 -50.23
N ARG A 837 46.93 -13.53 -51.12
CA ARG A 837 47.33 -13.35 -52.52
C ARG A 837 46.19 -12.70 -53.31
N ARG A 838 46.31 -11.40 -53.58
CA ARG A 838 45.28 -10.60 -54.27
C ARG A 838 45.77 -10.10 -55.62
N ILE A 839 44.98 -10.33 -56.65
CA ILE A 839 45.28 -9.88 -58.01
C ILE A 839 45.32 -8.35 -58.02
N LYS A 840 46.35 -7.80 -58.65
CA LYS A 840 46.44 -6.38 -58.99
C LYS A 840 46.08 -6.15 -60.45
N THR A 841 46.53 -7.04 -61.33
CA THR A 841 46.16 -7.07 -62.76
C THR A 841 46.54 -8.42 -63.37
N VAL A 842 45.81 -8.85 -64.40
CA VAL A 842 46.12 -10.04 -65.20
C VAL A 842 46.25 -9.61 -66.65
N ALA A 843 47.27 -10.12 -67.33
CA ALA A 843 47.45 -9.99 -68.76
C ALA A 843 47.69 -11.35 -69.41
N VAL A 844 47.35 -11.50 -70.69
CA VAL A 844 47.42 -12.79 -71.40
C VAL A 844 48.36 -12.71 -72.59
N THR A 845 49.19 -13.74 -72.77
CA THR A 845 50.01 -13.94 -73.96
C THR A 845 49.68 -15.29 -74.59
N ILE A 846 49.40 -15.31 -75.89
CA ILE A 846 49.09 -16.53 -76.65
C ILE A 846 50.14 -16.67 -77.77
N PRO A 847 51.25 -17.39 -77.53
CA PRO A 847 52.21 -17.71 -78.58
C PRO A 847 51.56 -18.60 -79.66
N CYS A 848 51.38 -18.04 -80.85
CA CYS A 848 50.81 -18.71 -82.02
C CYS A 848 51.38 -18.11 -83.31
N VAL A 849 51.16 -18.78 -84.44
CA VAL A 849 51.58 -18.27 -85.76
C VAL A 849 50.41 -17.53 -86.39
N THR A 850 50.51 -16.20 -86.45
CA THR A 850 49.49 -15.33 -87.05
C THR A 850 50.07 -14.43 -88.13
N GLY A 851 49.22 -13.99 -89.06
CA GLY A 851 49.59 -12.97 -90.05
C GLY A 851 49.73 -11.59 -89.40
N SER A 852 50.48 -10.67 -90.04
CA SER A 852 50.82 -9.35 -89.48
C SER A 852 49.62 -8.45 -89.11
N TYR A 853 48.42 -8.72 -89.65
CA TYR A 853 47.20 -7.95 -89.39
C TYR A 853 46.08 -8.77 -88.74
N THR A 854 46.38 -10.00 -88.31
CA THR A 854 45.40 -10.87 -87.64
C THR A 854 45.48 -10.64 -86.13
N SER A 855 44.38 -10.19 -85.52
CA SER A 855 44.29 -10.05 -84.08
C SER A 855 44.13 -11.40 -83.38
N VAL A 856 44.64 -11.50 -82.17
CA VAL A 856 44.47 -12.69 -81.33
C VAL A 856 43.48 -12.33 -80.24
N ASN A 857 42.20 -12.57 -80.54
CA ASN A 857 41.11 -12.30 -79.62
C ASN A 857 40.82 -13.52 -78.74
N CYS A 858 40.95 -13.32 -77.44
CA CYS A 858 40.58 -14.29 -76.42
C CYS A 858 39.88 -13.58 -75.27
N THR A 859 38.70 -14.05 -74.90
CA THR A 859 37.98 -13.60 -73.71
C THR A 859 38.48 -14.39 -72.52
N LEU A 860 38.92 -13.67 -71.49
CA LEU A 860 39.33 -14.24 -70.20
C LEU A 860 38.30 -13.82 -69.15
N THR A 861 37.63 -14.81 -68.56
CA THR A 861 36.60 -14.59 -67.52
C THR A 861 37.00 -15.28 -66.24
N LEU A 862 36.92 -14.56 -65.12
CA LEU A 862 37.13 -15.11 -63.79
C LEU A 862 35.83 -15.68 -63.25
N LEU A 863 35.74 -17.00 -63.12
CA LEU A 863 34.55 -17.71 -62.68
C LEU A 863 34.45 -17.77 -61.14
N LYS A 864 35.58 -18.03 -60.50
CA LYS A 864 35.69 -18.15 -59.04
C LYS A 864 37.01 -17.54 -58.58
N SER A 865 37.00 -16.80 -57.48
CA SER A 865 38.23 -16.34 -56.83
C SER A 865 38.18 -16.62 -55.33
N SER A 866 39.33 -16.96 -54.75
CA SER A 866 39.48 -17.29 -53.34
C SER A 866 40.73 -16.63 -52.76
N ILE A 867 40.59 -16.00 -51.58
CA ILE A 867 41.69 -15.33 -50.88
C ILE A 867 41.89 -16.02 -49.53
N ARG A 868 43.09 -16.54 -49.27
CA ARG A 868 43.48 -16.95 -47.90
C ARG A 868 43.72 -15.70 -47.05
N LYS A 869 42.75 -15.30 -46.22
CA LYS A 869 42.77 -14.10 -45.37
C LYS A 869 43.72 -14.23 -44.17
N ASN A 870 43.88 -15.45 -43.63
CA ASN A 870 44.62 -15.72 -42.41
C ASN A 870 45.87 -16.58 -42.65
N ALA A 871 46.95 -16.29 -41.93
CA ALA A 871 48.20 -17.05 -41.98
C ALA A 871 48.20 -18.30 -41.09
N LEU A 872 47.14 -18.52 -40.30
CA LEU A 872 47.07 -19.61 -39.32
C LEU A 872 46.74 -20.95 -39.99
N LEU A 873 47.25 -22.03 -39.40
CA LEU A 873 46.87 -23.41 -39.74
C LEU A 873 45.62 -23.79 -38.95
N LYS A 874 44.66 -24.46 -39.58
CA LYS A 874 43.45 -24.98 -38.93
C LYS A 874 43.71 -26.44 -38.60
N ASP A 875 43.58 -26.82 -37.33
CA ASP A 875 43.84 -28.19 -36.83
C ASP A 875 45.22 -28.76 -37.21
N GLY A 876 46.22 -27.88 -37.36
CA GLY A 876 47.58 -28.25 -37.79
C GLY A 876 47.72 -28.52 -39.29
N ASN A 877 46.63 -28.47 -40.05
CA ASN A 877 46.58 -28.80 -41.47
C ASN A 877 46.70 -27.55 -42.36
N TYR A 878 47.49 -27.70 -43.42
CA TYR A 878 47.68 -26.68 -44.45
C TYR A 878 46.55 -26.65 -45.50
N PRO A 879 46.14 -27.82 -46.07
CA PRO A 879 45.13 -27.85 -47.12
C PRO A 879 43.80 -27.27 -46.67
N ARG A 880 43.00 -26.85 -47.64
CA ARG A 880 41.61 -26.49 -47.42
C ARG A 880 40.80 -27.77 -47.25
N GLU A 881 40.13 -27.93 -46.11
CA GLU A 881 39.36 -29.14 -45.78
C GLU A 881 37.93 -29.07 -46.32
N ASP A 882 37.26 -27.90 -46.18
CA ASP A 882 35.85 -27.70 -46.55
C ASP A 882 35.61 -26.39 -47.33
N SER A 883 34.42 -26.26 -47.91
CA SER A 883 33.96 -25.00 -48.52
C SER A 883 33.80 -23.87 -47.49
N GLU A 884 33.47 -24.19 -46.24
CA GLU A 884 33.28 -23.26 -45.12
C GLU A 884 34.56 -23.13 -44.25
N ASP A 885 35.68 -22.80 -44.89
CA ASP A 885 36.94 -22.53 -44.18
C ASP A 885 37.10 -21.02 -43.95
N ASP A 886 37.01 -20.57 -42.70
CA ASP A 886 37.17 -19.17 -42.29
C ASP A 886 38.51 -18.57 -42.70
N ARG A 887 39.55 -19.37 -42.98
CA ARG A 887 40.82 -18.87 -43.50
C ARG A 887 40.68 -18.32 -44.91
N PHE A 888 39.63 -18.67 -45.64
CA PHE A 888 39.39 -18.27 -47.02
C PHE A 888 38.19 -17.34 -47.16
N ILE A 889 38.23 -16.47 -48.15
CA ILE A 889 37.09 -15.67 -48.61
C ILE A 889 36.88 -16.03 -50.07
N ASP A 890 35.76 -16.68 -50.37
CA ASP A 890 35.38 -17.02 -51.73
C ASP A 890 34.46 -15.95 -52.32
N SER A 891 34.66 -15.64 -53.60
CA SER A 891 33.81 -14.76 -54.39
C SER A 891 33.36 -15.48 -55.65
N PHE A 892 32.06 -15.76 -55.75
CA PHE A 892 31.42 -16.51 -56.84
C PHE A 892 30.59 -15.63 -57.79
N GLY A 893 30.23 -14.40 -57.38
CA GLY A 893 29.22 -13.58 -58.05
C GLY A 893 29.74 -12.41 -58.90
N ASN A 894 31.03 -12.12 -58.90
CA ASN A 894 31.63 -11.02 -59.67
C ASN A 894 32.31 -11.59 -60.93
N LEU A 895 31.53 -12.01 -61.92
CA LEU A 895 32.05 -12.39 -63.25
C LEU A 895 32.63 -11.14 -63.94
N GLN A 896 33.88 -10.84 -63.64
CA GLN A 896 34.64 -9.87 -64.41
C GLN A 896 35.25 -10.59 -65.62
N SER A 897 35.35 -9.88 -66.74
CA SER A 897 35.96 -10.41 -67.96
C SER A 897 36.80 -9.33 -68.62
N ILE A 898 37.85 -9.76 -69.30
CA ILE A 898 38.65 -8.94 -70.20
C ILE A 898 38.71 -9.62 -71.57
N VAL A 899 38.95 -8.84 -72.61
CA VAL A 899 39.13 -9.34 -73.97
C VAL A 899 40.46 -8.88 -74.49
N THR A 900 41.27 -9.81 -74.98
CA THR A 900 42.54 -9.52 -75.63
C THR A 900 42.33 -9.13 -77.09
N SER A 901 43.22 -8.28 -77.60
CA SER A 901 43.27 -7.87 -79.01
C SER A 901 44.60 -8.22 -79.67
N THR A 902 45.71 -8.06 -78.95
CA THR A 902 47.06 -8.34 -79.47
C THR A 902 47.55 -9.74 -79.12
N GLY A 903 47.04 -10.33 -78.03
CA GLY A 903 47.52 -11.62 -77.51
C GLY A 903 48.98 -11.60 -77.03
N GLN A 904 49.57 -10.42 -76.81
CA GLN A 904 50.93 -10.25 -76.27
C GLN A 904 50.89 -9.38 -75.02
N SER A 905 50.97 -9.99 -73.84
CA SER A 905 50.89 -9.32 -72.53
C SER A 905 49.72 -8.32 -72.43
N ASP A 906 48.56 -8.72 -72.96
CA ASP A 906 47.38 -7.88 -73.10
C ASP A 906 46.46 -8.00 -71.86
N SER A 907 46.16 -6.87 -71.22
CA SER A 907 45.33 -6.78 -70.00
C SER A 907 43.86 -6.45 -70.26
N GLY A 908 43.48 -6.24 -71.53
CA GLY A 908 42.14 -5.81 -71.93
C GLY A 908 41.79 -4.35 -71.61
N LEU A 909 42.78 -3.53 -71.25
CA LEU A 909 42.65 -2.07 -71.12
C LEU A 909 43.50 -1.39 -72.21
N PHE A 910 43.07 -0.22 -72.69
CA PHE A 910 43.87 0.59 -73.61
C PHE A 910 45.20 1.05 -72.99
N GLU A 911 45.14 1.49 -71.72
CA GLU A 911 46.31 1.84 -70.91
C GLU A 911 46.09 1.33 -69.49
N THR A 912 47.07 0.59 -68.95
CA THR A 912 47.03 0.10 -67.57
C THR A 912 47.60 1.12 -66.60
N ASN A 913 46.75 2.03 -66.08
CA ASN A 913 47.16 3.00 -65.06
C ASN A 913 46.87 2.51 -63.64
N LEU A 914 47.93 2.31 -62.84
CA LEU A 914 47.81 1.83 -61.45
C LEU A 914 47.27 2.88 -60.46
N ARG A 915 47.09 4.15 -60.88
CA ARG A 915 46.63 5.28 -60.05
C ARG A 915 45.20 5.75 -60.36
N ASP A 916 44.41 5.00 -61.12
CA ASP A 916 42.98 5.32 -61.33
C ASP A 916 42.21 5.25 -60.00
N ASP A 917 41.26 6.16 -59.76
CA ASP A 917 40.37 6.14 -58.59
C ASP A 917 39.39 4.96 -58.61
N ARG A 918 39.26 4.28 -59.76
CA ARG A 918 38.51 3.03 -59.91
C ARG A 918 39.43 1.83 -59.77
N TYR A 919 38.85 0.68 -59.44
CA TYR A 919 39.57 -0.59 -59.44
C TYR A 919 39.84 -1.08 -60.87
N LEU A 920 41.02 -1.64 -61.10
CA LEU A 920 41.38 -2.32 -62.34
C LEU A 920 40.61 -3.65 -62.49
N PRO A 921 40.51 -4.22 -63.70
CA PRO A 921 39.95 -5.55 -63.89
C PRO A 921 40.64 -6.58 -63.00
N PHE A 922 39.84 -7.33 -62.25
CA PHE A 922 40.23 -8.34 -61.26
C PHE A 922 40.96 -7.81 -60.02
N GLU A 923 41.11 -6.50 -59.85
CA GLU A 923 41.82 -5.92 -58.71
C GLU A 923 41.14 -6.26 -57.38
N GLY A 924 41.92 -6.78 -56.44
CA GLY A 924 41.47 -7.16 -55.11
C GLY A 924 40.79 -8.53 -55.03
N LEU A 925 40.66 -9.27 -56.14
CA LEU A 925 40.19 -10.66 -56.16
C LEU A 925 41.32 -11.64 -55.87
N GLY A 926 40.98 -12.88 -55.52
CA GLY A 926 41.96 -13.89 -55.12
C GLY A 926 42.78 -14.47 -56.27
N ALA A 927 44.07 -14.69 -56.03
CA ALA A 927 44.95 -15.37 -56.99
C ALA A 927 44.58 -16.85 -57.18
N ILE A 928 44.08 -17.51 -56.12
CA ILE A 928 43.50 -18.86 -56.21
C ILE A 928 42.17 -18.71 -56.93
N SER A 929 42.06 -19.28 -58.11
CA SER A 929 40.99 -18.89 -59.02
C SER A 929 40.69 -19.91 -60.11
N GLU A 930 39.48 -19.84 -60.66
CA GLU A 930 39.06 -20.62 -61.82
C GLU A 930 38.75 -19.67 -62.99
N TRP A 931 39.36 -19.93 -64.14
CA TRP A 931 39.29 -19.08 -65.32
C TRP A 931 38.68 -19.83 -66.50
N LYS A 932 37.88 -19.11 -67.29
CA LYS A 932 37.43 -19.55 -68.61
C LYS A 932 38.18 -18.76 -69.67
N LEU A 933 38.80 -19.48 -70.61
CA LEU A 933 39.36 -18.92 -71.83
C LEU A 933 38.46 -19.31 -73.00
N GLU A 934 38.15 -18.33 -73.84
CA GLU A 934 37.26 -18.52 -74.99
C GLU A 934 37.79 -17.74 -76.19
N LEU A 935 38.14 -18.50 -77.24
CA LEU A 935 38.48 -18.01 -78.57
C LEU A 935 37.19 -17.85 -79.39
N PRO A 936 37.17 -16.96 -80.40
CA PRO A 936 35.95 -16.57 -81.10
C PRO A 936 35.31 -17.67 -81.97
N ALA A 937 36.04 -18.72 -82.34
CA ALA A 937 35.58 -19.78 -83.24
C ALA A 937 35.83 -21.17 -82.65
N ASN A 938 34.99 -22.16 -82.96
CA ASN A 938 35.13 -23.56 -82.56
C ASN A 938 35.52 -24.47 -83.76
N PRO A 939 36.78 -24.92 -83.86
CA PRO A 939 37.24 -25.78 -84.96
C PRO A 939 36.45 -27.09 -85.10
N SER A 940 36.04 -27.71 -83.99
CA SER A 940 35.28 -28.96 -83.99
C SER A 940 33.90 -28.84 -84.65
N LYS A 941 33.38 -27.62 -84.80
CA LYS A 941 32.10 -27.33 -85.47
C LYS A 941 32.26 -26.80 -86.89
N GLY A 942 33.50 -26.60 -87.35
CA GLY A 942 33.81 -26.01 -88.66
C GLY A 942 33.60 -24.50 -88.73
N ASP A 943 33.67 -23.80 -87.59
CA ASP A 943 33.57 -22.34 -87.55
C ASP A 943 34.76 -21.67 -88.28
N PRO A 944 34.59 -20.46 -88.85
CA PRO A 944 35.66 -19.78 -89.57
C PRO A 944 36.81 -19.35 -88.63
N LEU A 945 38.02 -19.84 -88.91
CA LEU A 945 39.23 -19.56 -88.11
C LEU A 945 40.01 -18.39 -88.71
N GLN A 946 40.32 -17.37 -87.90
CA GLN A 946 41.16 -16.23 -88.33
C GLN A 946 42.64 -16.58 -88.43
N PHE A 947 43.09 -17.54 -87.63
CA PHE A 947 44.41 -18.15 -87.68
C PHE A 947 44.29 -19.60 -87.21
N ASP A 948 45.30 -20.40 -87.52
CA ASP A 948 45.30 -21.82 -87.18
C ASP A 948 45.59 -22.02 -85.69
N TYR A 949 44.62 -22.61 -84.97
CA TYR A 949 44.72 -22.85 -83.54
C TYR A 949 45.71 -23.96 -83.18
N ASP A 950 46.05 -24.85 -84.11
CA ASP A 950 47.07 -25.88 -83.85
C ASP A 950 48.46 -25.28 -83.65
N THR A 951 48.67 -24.06 -84.17
CA THR A 951 49.90 -23.30 -83.97
C THR A 951 50.04 -22.71 -82.55
N ILE A 952 48.98 -22.73 -81.73
CA ILE A 952 49.03 -22.20 -80.35
C ILE A 952 49.92 -23.09 -79.51
N THR A 953 51.17 -22.70 -79.26
CA THR A 953 52.11 -23.54 -78.52
C THR A 953 51.75 -23.63 -77.04
N ASP A 954 51.25 -22.54 -76.47
CA ASP A 954 50.86 -22.41 -75.06
C ASP A 954 49.93 -21.21 -74.87
N VAL A 955 49.36 -21.03 -73.68
CA VAL A 955 48.73 -19.78 -73.23
C VAL A 955 49.34 -19.40 -71.88
N ILE A 956 49.87 -18.17 -71.81
CA ILE A 956 50.57 -17.66 -70.64
C ILE A 956 49.73 -16.57 -69.98
N LEU A 957 49.35 -16.79 -68.73
CA LEU A 957 48.75 -15.75 -67.89
C LEU A 957 49.86 -15.03 -67.11
N HIS A 958 49.99 -13.72 -67.33
CA HIS A 958 50.85 -12.81 -66.59
C HIS A 958 50.05 -12.23 -65.44
N MET A 959 50.14 -12.87 -64.26
CA MET A 959 49.43 -12.42 -63.07
C MET A 959 50.33 -11.56 -62.20
N ARG A 960 49.96 -10.29 -62.01
CA ARG A 960 50.54 -9.43 -60.98
C ARG A 960 49.64 -9.47 -59.77
N TYR A 961 50.18 -9.85 -58.63
CA TYR A 961 49.43 -9.99 -57.38
C TYR A 961 50.23 -9.44 -56.21
N THR A 962 49.53 -9.02 -55.16
CA THR A 962 50.13 -8.71 -53.88
C THR A 962 49.98 -9.87 -52.91
N ALA A 963 50.93 -10.03 -52.00
CA ALA A 963 50.87 -11.04 -50.95
C ALA A 963 51.47 -10.53 -49.63
N ARG A 964 51.23 -11.28 -48.55
CA ARG A 964 51.82 -11.07 -47.22
C ARG A 964 52.58 -12.32 -46.80
N ASP A 965 53.64 -12.14 -46.02
CA ASP A 965 54.41 -13.25 -45.44
C ASP A 965 53.71 -13.79 -44.19
N GLY A 966 53.35 -15.08 -44.19
CA GLY A 966 52.70 -15.79 -43.09
C GLY A 966 53.68 -16.43 -42.09
N GLY A 967 54.98 -16.23 -42.28
CA GLY A 967 56.03 -16.69 -41.38
C GLY A 967 56.37 -18.18 -41.53
N ARG A 968 57.31 -18.63 -40.69
CA ARG A 968 57.97 -19.94 -40.85
C ARG A 968 57.04 -21.14 -40.68
N LEU A 969 56.00 -21.04 -39.85
CA LEU A 969 55.04 -22.13 -39.62
C LEU A 969 54.22 -22.42 -40.88
N LEU A 970 53.61 -21.39 -41.47
CA LEU A 970 52.84 -21.53 -42.71
C LEU A 970 53.74 -22.00 -43.86
N LYS A 971 54.96 -21.47 -43.94
CA LYS A 971 55.95 -21.88 -44.94
C LYS A 971 56.29 -23.38 -44.87
N ASN A 972 56.57 -23.91 -43.67
CA ASN A 972 56.91 -25.32 -43.51
C ASN A 972 55.73 -26.23 -43.87
N ALA A 973 54.52 -25.85 -43.48
CA ALA A 973 53.30 -26.61 -43.77
C ALA A 973 52.94 -26.58 -45.26
N ALA A 974 53.12 -25.43 -45.93
CA ALA A 974 52.96 -25.31 -47.38
C ALA A 974 53.95 -26.22 -48.13
N ILE A 975 55.22 -26.24 -47.71
CA ILE A 975 56.25 -27.13 -48.31
C ILE A 975 55.90 -28.60 -48.10
N ALA A 976 55.40 -28.98 -46.91
CA ALA A 976 54.97 -30.35 -46.65
C ALA A 976 53.82 -30.77 -47.57
N ASN A 977 52.80 -29.92 -47.74
CA ASN A 977 51.70 -30.18 -48.67
C ASN A 977 52.18 -30.30 -50.12
N VAL A 978 53.06 -29.39 -50.58
CA VAL A 978 53.61 -29.47 -51.94
C VAL A 978 54.36 -30.80 -52.15
N LYS A 979 55.13 -31.28 -51.16
CA LYS A 979 55.81 -32.58 -51.25
C LYS A 979 54.84 -33.75 -51.31
N GLU A 980 53.79 -33.74 -50.49
CA GLU A 980 52.74 -34.78 -50.50
C GLU A 980 52.03 -34.83 -51.86
N GLN A 981 51.70 -33.67 -52.42
CA GLN A 981 51.08 -33.55 -53.74
C GLN A 981 52.02 -34.05 -54.87
N ILE A 982 53.35 -33.84 -54.73
CA ILE A 982 54.36 -34.36 -55.65
C ILE A 982 54.39 -35.90 -55.59
N ASP A 983 54.46 -36.47 -54.39
CA ASP A 983 54.46 -37.91 -54.20
C ASP A 983 53.18 -38.56 -54.80
N ALA A 984 52.03 -37.89 -54.64
CA ALA A 984 50.73 -38.33 -55.17
C ALA A 984 50.52 -38.09 -56.68
N ALA A 985 51.48 -37.48 -57.40
CA ALA A 985 51.33 -37.07 -58.81
C ALA A 985 50.17 -36.09 -59.07
N GLN A 986 49.83 -35.26 -58.09
CA GLN A 986 48.68 -34.34 -58.11
C GLN A 986 49.08 -32.85 -58.21
N THR A 987 50.34 -32.50 -57.95
CA THR A 987 50.84 -31.14 -58.12
C THR A 987 50.79 -30.67 -59.57
N VAL A 988 50.66 -29.34 -59.75
CA VAL A 988 50.78 -28.69 -61.05
C VAL A 988 52.15 -29.00 -61.67
N GLY A 989 52.15 -29.46 -62.92
CA GLY A 989 53.36 -29.87 -63.65
C GLY A 989 53.73 -31.35 -63.52
N SER A 990 53.01 -32.17 -62.74
CA SER A 990 53.23 -33.65 -62.64
C SER A 990 52.75 -34.43 -63.87
N VAL A 991 52.25 -33.72 -64.89
CA VAL A 991 51.83 -34.27 -66.18
C VAL A 991 52.58 -33.53 -67.29
N ARG A 992 53.18 -34.27 -68.21
CA ARG A 992 53.93 -33.74 -69.35
C ARG A 992 53.32 -34.31 -70.62
N LEU A 993 52.90 -33.42 -71.51
CA LEU A 993 52.35 -33.76 -72.81
C LEU A 993 53.44 -33.71 -73.89
N PHE A 994 53.79 -34.85 -74.44
CA PHE A 994 54.70 -34.98 -75.57
C PHE A 994 53.92 -34.94 -76.88
N SER A 995 54.33 -34.09 -77.82
CA SER A 995 53.92 -34.26 -79.22
C SER A 995 54.92 -35.19 -79.89
N LEU A 996 54.49 -36.38 -80.31
CA LEU A 996 55.41 -37.36 -80.87
C LEU A 996 55.94 -36.91 -82.24
N ARG A 997 55.14 -36.17 -83.01
CA ARG A 997 55.55 -35.57 -84.28
C ARG A 997 56.69 -34.57 -84.14
N HIS A 998 56.65 -33.73 -83.12
CA HIS A 998 57.61 -32.63 -82.93
C HIS A 998 58.79 -33.01 -82.03
N GLU A 999 58.56 -33.77 -80.96
CA GLU A 999 59.58 -34.10 -79.97
C GLU A 999 60.32 -35.42 -80.30
N PHE A 1000 59.68 -36.33 -81.05
CA PHE A 1000 60.27 -37.61 -81.50
C PHE A 1000 60.18 -37.78 -83.03
N PRO A 1001 60.71 -36.83 -83.82
CA PRO A 1001 60.49 -36.79 -85.28
C PRO A 1001 61.07 -38.00 -86.02
N THR A 1002 62.17 -38.58 -85.50
CA THR A 1002 62.83 -39.73 -86.13
C THR A 1002 62.01 -41.01 -85.95
N GLU A 1003 61.52 -41.23 -84.74
CA GLU A 1003 60.67 -42.35 -84.34
C GLU A 1003 59.31 -42.24 -85.03
N TRP A 1004 58.75 -41.03 -85.11
CA TRP A 1004 57.49 -40.75 -85.81
C TRP A 1004 57.59 -41.03 -87.31
N ALA A 1005 58.67 -40.59 -87.98
CA ALA A 1005 58.88 -40.87 -89.39
C ALA A 1005 59.01 -42.38 -89.68
N LYS A 1006 59.70 -43.12 -88.81
CA LYS A 1006 59.78 -44.59 -88.89
C LYS A 1006 58.39 -45.23 -88.77
N PHE A 1007 57.60 -44.81 -87.78
CA PHE A 1007 56.24 -45.29 -87.57
C PHE A 1007 55.32 -45.06 -88.78
N LYS A 1008 55.36 -43.87 -89.38
CA LYS A 1008 54.60 -43.53 -90.60
C LYS A 1008 55.01 -44.35 -91.83
N SER A 1009 56.27 -44.80 -91.89
CA SER A 1009 56.80 -45.56 -93.03
C SER A 1009 56.54 -47.07 -92.99
N ALA A 1010 56.07 -47.62 -91.85
CA ALA A 1010 55.78 -49.04 -91.70
C ALA A 1010 54.64 -49.51 -92.63
N LYS A 1011 54.79 -50.66 -93.31
CA LYS A 1011 53.73 -51.24 -94.15
C LYS A 1011 52.88 -52.23 -93.35
N ILE A 1012 51.55 -52.06 -93.38
CA ILE A 1012 50.59 -52.94 -92.70
C ILE A 1012 49.88 -53.80 -93.77
N GLU A 1013 50.47 -54.91 -94.23
CA GLU A 1013 49.91 -55.86 -95.21
C GLU A 1013 50.35 -57.32 -94.93
N GLY A 1014 49.41 -58.28 -94.84
CA GLY A 1014 49.65 -59.75 -94.79
C GLY A 1014 50.53 -60.32 -93.66
N GLU A 1015 50.00 -61.25 -92.86
CA GLU A 1015 50.58 -61.86 -91.61
C GLU A 1015 51.08 -60.89 -90.51
N THR A 1016 51.68 -59.73 -90.82
CA THR A 1016 51.94 -58.64 -89.87
C THR A 1016 50.78 -57.62 -89.83
N LYS A 1017 50.12 -57.47 -88.67
CA LYS A 1017 48.87 -56.69 -88.52
C LYS A 1017 49.03 -55.32 -87.83
N THR A 1018 50.24 -54.89 -87.46
CA THR A 1018 50.46 -53.65 -86.68
C THR A 1018 51.74 -52.90 -87.09
N ALA A 1019 51.81 -51.59 -86.82
CA ALA A 1019 52.96 -50.72 -87.04
C ALA A 1019 53.69 -50.42 -85.72
N GLU A 1020 55.03 -50.55 -85.73
CA GLU A 1020 55.89 -50.40 -84.55
C GLU A 1020 56.24 -48.93 -84.25
N LEU A 1021 56.07 -48.52 -83.00
CA LEU A 1021 56.52 -47.23 -82.46
C LEU A 1021 57.34 -47.46 -81.18
N THR A 1022 58.65 -47.22 -81.29
CA THR A 1022 59.57 -47.28 -80.15
C THR A 1022 59.85 -45.87 -79.64
N LEU A 1023 59.61 -45.62 -78.36
CA LEU A 1023 59.85 -44.34 -77.70
C LEU A 1023 60.93 -44.48 -76.63
N ASN A 1024 61.78 -43.46 -76.50
CA ASN A 1024 62.84 -43.40 -75.49
C ASN A 1024 62.65 -42.17 -74.61
N LEU A 1025 62.08 -42.35 -73.42
CA LEU A 1025 61.87 -41.27 -72.46
C LEU A 1025 63.14 -41.06 -71.62
N ARG A 1026 63.58 -39.81 -71.54
CA ARG A 1026 64.81 -39.39 -70.83
C ARG A 1026 64.49 -38.36 -69.76
N ALA A 1027 65.35 -38.25 -68.74
CA ALA A 1027 65.16 -37.26 -67.67
C ALA A 1027 65.09 -35.80 -68.16
N GLU A 1028 65.76 -35.49 -69.27
CA GLU A 1028 65.76 -34.15 -69.91
C GLU A 1028 64.40 -33.72 -70.47
N HIS A 1029 63.48 -34.66 -70.65
CA HIS A 1029 62.14 -34.41 -71.20
C HIS A 1029 61.13 -33.88 -70.15
N TYR A 1030 61.49 -33.93 -68.87
CA TYR A 1030 60.62 -33.55 -67.75
C TYR A 1030 61.03 -32.21 -67.11
N PRO A 1031 60.12 -31.50 -66.42
CA PRO A 1031 60.45 -30.25 -65.72
C PRO A 1031 61.58 -30.42 -64.71
N PHE A 1032 62.42 -29.40 -64.53
CA PHE A 1032 63.60 -29.49 -63.64
C PHE A 1032 63.26 -29.96 -62.21
N TRP A 1033 62.18 -29.47 -61.62
CA TRP A 1033 61.79 -29.83 -60.25
C TRP A 1033 61.44 -31.33 -60.09
N SER A 1034 61.09 -32.01 -61.19
CA SER A 1034 60.76 -33.44 -61.18
C SER A 1034 62.00 -34.35 -61.12
N GLN A 1035 63.20 -33.81 -61.35
CA GLN A 1035 64.44 -34.58 -61.27
C GLN A 1035 64.63 -35.10 -59.83
N GLY A 1036 64.77 -36.42 -59.68
CA GLY A 1036 64.80 -37.09 -58.38
C GLY A 1036 63.43 -37.58 -57.86
N HIS A 1037 62.33 -37.23 -58.56
CA HIS A 1037 60.96 -37.67 -58.27
C HIS A 1037 60.32 -38.49 -59.42
N LEU A 1038 61.14 -38.96 -60.37
CA LEU A 1038 60.74 -39.78 -61.53
C LEU A 1038 60.81 -41.28 -61.20
N GLU A 1039 60.04 -41.74 -60.22
CA GLU A 1039 60.08 -43.14 -59.77
C GLU A 1039 59.18 -44.06 -60.60
N ALA A 1040 57.89 -43.73 -60.74
CA ALA A 1040 56.92 -44.53 -61.47
C ALA A 1040 56.00 -43.69 -62.35
N VAL A 1041 55.64 -44.24 -63.52
CA VAL A 1041 54.57 -43.67 -64.33
C VAL A 1041 53.24 -44.13 -63.74
N LYS A 1042 52.44 -43.18 -63.24
CA LYS A 1042 51.11 -43.47 -62.69
C LYS A 1042 50.07 -43.64 -63.78
N ARG A 1043 50.24 -42.94 -64.91
CA ARG A 1043 49.27 -42.94 -66.01
C ARG A 1043 49.90 -42.49 -67.33
N LEU A 1044 49.56 -43.18 -68.41
CA LEU A 1044 49.82 -42.76 -69.79
C LEU A 1044 48.50 -42.57 -70.52
N ASP A 1045 48.25 -41.35 -70.98
CA ASP A 1045 47.12 -41.02 -71.84
C ASP A 1045 47.62 -40.70 -73.25
N PHE A 1046 46.99 -41.30 -74.26
CA PHE A 1046 47.25 -41.03 -75.66
C PHE A 1046 46.11 -40.20 -76.25
N PHE A 1047 46.47 -39.25 -77.11
CA PHE A 1047 45.56 -38.43 -77.88
C PHE A 1047 45.98 -38.53 -79.34
N ALA A 1048 45.14 -39.12 -80.18
CA ALA A 1048 45.42 -39.38 -81.58
C ALA A 1048 44.44 -38.63 -82.48
N GLU A 1049 44.96 -37.93 -83.48
CA GLU A 1049 44.15 -37.39 -84.56
C GLU A 1049 44.19 -38.35 -85.75
N THR A 1050 43.05 -39.00 -86.01
CA THR A 1050 42.91 -39.97 -87.09
C THR A 1050 41.51 -39.95 -87.68
N VAL A 1051 41.39 -40.42 -88.92
CA VAL A 1051 40.10 -40.65 -89.58
C VAL A 1051 39.45 -41.94 -89.05
N LYS A 1052 40.23 -42.93 -88.58
CA LYS A 1052 39.70 -44.20 -88.07
C LYS A 1052 38.89 -44.00 -86.78
N ASN A 1053 37.83 -44.79 -86.61
CA ASN A 1053 36.95 -44.67 -85.44
C ASN A 1053 37.59 -45.21 -84.16
N THR A 1054 38.44 -46.23 -84.28
CA THR A 1054 39.16 -46.85 -83.15
C THR A 1054 40.61 -47.11 -83.54
N VAL A 1055 41.53 -46.84 -82.62
CA VAL A 1055 42.96 -47.15 -82.77
C VAL A 1055 43.34 -48.12 -81.66
N ASP A 1056 43.79 -49.31 -82.02
CA ASP A 1056 44.21 -50.32 -81.04
C ASP A 1056 45.72 -50.27 -80.88
N ILE A 1057 46.15 -50.31 -79.61
CA ILE A 1057 47.53 -50.36 -79.15
C ILE A 1057 47.78 -51.76 -78.61
N SER A 1058 48.90 -52.37 -78.98
CA SER A 1058 49.30 -53.71 -78.55
C SER A 1058 50.78 -53.80 -78.24
N THR A 1059 51.19 -54.81 -77.46
CA THR A 1059 52.60 -55.03 -77.08
C THR A 1059 53.39 -55.90 -78.05
N ASN A 1060 52.72 -56.63 -78.94
CA ASN A 1060 53.33 -57.63 -79.83
C ASN A 1060 52.96 -57.35 -81.28
N ALA A 1061 53.90 -57.58 -82.21
CA ALA A 1061 53.74 -57.32 -83.65
C ALA A 1061 52.54 -58.04 -84.30
N ASP A 1062 52.21 -59.24 -83.84
CA ASP A 1062 51.11 -60.06 -84.39
C ASP A 1062 49.72 -59.61 -83.92
N GLY A 1063 49.67 -58.66 -82.96
CA GLY A 1063 48.42 -58.16 -82.40
C GLY A 1063 47.65 -59.21 -81.58
N THR A 1064 48.33 -60.16 -80.93
CA THR A 1064 47.72 -61.20 -80.06
C THR A 1064 48.00 -61.01 -78.56
N GLY A 1065 48.82 -60.01 -78.19
CA GLY A 1065 49.12 -59.66 -76.78
C GLY A 1065 48.06 -58.77 -76.11
N SER A 1066 48.41 -58.20 -74.95
CA SER A 1066 47.57 -57.20 -74.27
C SER A 1066 47.23 -56.02 -75.20
N LYS A 1067 45.97 -55.60 -75.20
CA LYS A 1067 45.46 -54.52 -76.04
C LYS A 1067 44.73 -53.45 -75.25
N ASP A 1068 44.95 -52.20 -75.64
CA ASP A 1068 44.15 -51.05 -75.23
C ASP A 1068 43.67 -50.31 -76.49
N SER A 1069 42.48 -49.70 -76.45
CA SER A 1069 41.88 -49.02 -77.61
C SER A 1069 41.66 -47.53 -77.33
N LEU A 1070 41.96 -46.68 -78.30
CA LEU A 1070 41.65 -45.26 -78.30
C LEU A 1070 40.28 -45.04 -78.96
N LEU A 1071 39.39 -44.38 -78.23
CA LEU A 1071 38.01 -44.10 -78.65
C LEU A 1071 37.80 -42.60 -78.83
N LYS A 1072 36.83 -42.21 -79.64
CA LYS A 1072 36.49 -40.78 -79.81
C LYS A 1072 35.98 -40.18 -78.49
N ASP A 1073 36.60 -39.09 -78.02
CA ASP A 1073 36.14 -38.32 -76.85
C ASP A 1073 35.33 -37.11 -77.32
N ALA A 1074 34.03 -37.08 -77.00
CA ALA A 1074 33.12 -35.99 -77.37
C ALA A 1074 33.54 -34.62 -76.79
N GLY A 1075 34.32 -34.59 -75.71
CA GLY A 1075 34.82 -33.36 -75.08
C GLY A 1075 36.11 -32.81 -75.69
N LEU A 1076 36.78 -33.55 -76.57
CA LEU A 1076 38.02 -33.15 -77.26
C LEU A 1076 37.84 -33.19 -78.79
N GLY A 1077 36.61 -33.00 -79.26
CA GLY A 1077 36.28 -32.89 -80.68
C GLY A 1077 36.53 -34.17 -81.47
N ASN A 1078 37.46 -34.10 -82.43
CA ASN A 1078 37.81 -35.23 -83.31
C ASN A 1078 38.97 -36.08 -82.79
N LEU A 1079 39.47 -35.84 -81.57
CA LEU A 1079 40.54 -36.65 -81.01
C LEU A 1079 40.06 -38.01 -80.50
N ARG A 1080 40.86 -39.04 -80.78
CA ARG A 1080 40.72 -40.38 -80.20
C ARG A 1080 41.60 -40.42 -78.96
N THR A 1081 41.00 -40.72 -77.82
CA THR A 1081 41.70 -40.74 -76.54
C THR A 1081 41.58 -42.09 -75.88
N GLY A 1082 42.59 -42.43 -75.12
CA GLY A 1082 42.62 -43.66 -74.35
C GLY A 1082 43.83 -43.70 -73.44
N LYS A 1083 43.74 -44.55 -72.44
CA LYS A 1083 44.80 -44.74 -71.43
C LYS A 1083 45.28 -46.17 -71.49
N LEU A 1084 46.54 -46.40 -71.16
CA LEU A 1084 47.03 -47.77 -71.00
C LEU A 1084 46.50 -48.34 -69.69
N THR A 1085 45.79 -49.45 -69.79
CA THR A 1085 45.21 -50.18 -68.65
C THR A 1085 45.56 -51.65 -68.68
N ASN A 1086 45.54 -52.27 -69.86
CA ASN A 1086 45.87 -53.67 -70.05
C ASN A 1086 47.35 -53.87 -70.41
N ILE A 1087 48.01 -52.82 -70.92
CA ILE A 1087 49.44 -52.78 -71.21
C ILE A 1087 50.20 -52.28 -69.98
N PRO A 1088 51.27 -53.00 -69.54
CA PRO A 1088 52.07 -52.56 -68.38
C PRO A 1088 52.70 -51.20 -68.65
N LEU A 1089 52.63 -50.31 -67.66
CA LEU A 1089 53.19 -48.97 -67.77
C LEU A 1089 54.73 -49.04 -67.77
N PRO A 1090 55.40 -48.31 -68.69
CA PRO A 1090 56.85 -48.23 -68.72
C PRO A 1090 57.37 -47.40 -67.54
N ALA A 1091 58.65 -47.58 -67.19
CA ALA A 1091 59.30 -46.69 -66.22
C ALA A 1091 59.43 -45.27 -66.83
N PRO A 1092 59.41 -44.20 -66.01
CA PRO A 1092 59.46 -42.81 -66.49
C PRO A 1092 60.67 -42.52 -67.38
N ILE A 1093 61.78 -43.23 -67.13
CA ILE A 1093 62.99 -43.19 -67.93
C ILE A 1093 63.23 -44.59 -68.46
N SER A 1094 62.66 -44.88 -69.63
CA SER A 1094 62.86 -46.16 -70.30
C SER A 1094 62.61 -46.08 -71.79
N GLN A 1095 63.16 -47.05 -72.51
CA GLN A 1095 62.78 -47.33 -73.88
C GLN A 1095 61.68 -48.38 -73.88
N PHE A 1096 60.58 -48.09 -74.55
CA PHE A 1096 59.47 -49.04 -74.70
C PHE A 1096 58.90 -49.00 -76.13
N THR A 1097 58.36 -50.12 -76.57
CA THR A 1097 57.81 -50.29 -77.91
C THR A 1097 56.32 -50.60 -77.82
N LEU A 1098 55.53 -49.90 -78.62
CA LEU A 1098 54.10 -50.14 -78.79
C LEU A 1098 53.79 -50.38 -80.27
N TYR A 1099 52.78 -51.19 -80.53
CA TYR A 1099 52.35 -51.54 -81.88
C TYR A 1099 50.91 -51.09 -82.12
N PHE A 1100 50.69 -50.29 -83.16
CA PHE A 1100 49.39 -49.68 -83.47
C PHE A 1100 48.76 -50.33 -84.70
N ASN A 1101 47.44 -50.52 -84.70
CA ASN A 1101 46.69 -50.99 -85.87
C ASN A 1101 46.49 -49.89 -86.96
N ASP A 1102 46.95 -48.67 -86.68
CA ASP A 1102 46.83 -47.52 -87.56
C ASP A 1102 48.11 -46.69 -87.54
N ASN A 1103 48.68 -46.42 -88.71
CA ASN A 1103 49.78 -45.48 -88.88
C ASN A 1103 49.39 -44.30 -89.80
N SER A 1104 48.11 -44.16 -90.13
CA SER A 1104 47.60 -43.03 -90.93
C SER A 1104 47.40 -41.74 -90.12
N MET A 1105 47.51 -41.79 -88.79
CA MET A 1105 47.32 -40.64 -87.88
C MET A 1105 48.15 -39.41 -88.28
N GLU A 1106 47.56 -38.21 -88.13
CA GLU A 1106 48.22 -36.93 -88.44
C GLU A 1106 49.01 -36.41 -87.24
N GLU A 1107 48.40 -36.45 -86.06
CA GLU A 1107 49.00 -36.08 -84.77
C GLU A 1107 48.85 -37.22 -83.76
N LEU A 1108 49.88 -37.42 -82.92
CA LEU A 1108 49.82 -38.31 -81.76
C LEU A 1108 50.51 -37.62 -80.60
N TRP A 1109 49.76 -37.36 -79.53
CA TRP A 1109 50.26 -36.83 -78.27
C TRP A 1109 50.23 -37.89 -77.17
N LEU A 1110 51.23 -37.84 -76.31
CA LEU A 1110 51.39 -38.71 -75.15
C LEU A 1110 51.46 -37.86 -73.89
N ALA A 1111 50.45 -37.91 -73.03
CA ALA A 1111 50.53 -37.32 -71.70
C ALA A 1111 51.03 -38.36 -70.70
N VAL A 1112 52.19 -38.07 -70.11
CA VAL A 1112 52.81 -38.90 -69.07
C VAL A 1112 52.57 -38.25 -67.72
N ARG A 1113 51.90 -38.97 -66.81
CA ARG A 1113 51.79 -38.60 -65.40
C ARG A 1113 52.74 -39.47 -64.58
N TRP A 1114 53.62 -38.84 -63.82
CA TRP A 1114 54.59 -39.52 -62.97
C TRP A 1114 54.43 -39.12 -61.51
N GLY A 1115 54.88 -40.00 -60.62
CA GLY A 1115 54.95 -39.76 -59.19
C GLY A 1115 55.79 -40.84 -58.50
N LYS A 1116 55.60 -40.98 -57.19
CA LYS A 1116 56.26 -42.00 -56.37
C LYS A 1116 55.84 -43.41 -56.78
N ALA A 1117 56.70 -44.41 -56.64
CA ALA A 1117 56.30 -45.81 -56.79
C ALA A 1117 55.26 -46.19 -55.70
N ASP A 1118 54.28 -47.03 -56.06
CA ASP A 1118 53.31 -47.58 -55.07
C ASP A 1118 53.93 -48.68 -54.20
#